data_AF-A0A9X1ZAX0-F1
#
_entry.id   AF-A0A9X1ZAX0-F1
#
_cell.length_a   1.000
_cell.length_b   1.000
_cell.length_c   1.000
_cell.angle_alpha   90.00
_cell.angle_beta   90.00
_cell.angle_gamma   90.00
#
_symmetry.space_group_name_H-M   'P 1'
#
loop_
_entity.id
_entity.type
_entity.pdbx_description
1 polymer ?
#
loop_
_entity_poly.entity_id
_entity_poly.type
_entity_poly.pdbx_seq_one_letter_code
_entity_poly.pdbx_strand_id
1 'polypeptide(L)'
;MGTFSQLQVIEFNHHSTASIEQALQTYQAKLEAHQAFDRSGRFNLMFMDNSSGTTEHLQLEMLQDTQPTMDALGLNPDGGHLSSYVVSDERQLHLSETLLFALALEHDSLTPQLRKTAQAMVNHARFENDTSDMWLDDTRVFGAEPLYMMAAKDANDAIYLAQFFIPYWDDEHAVGYGDMLLSLLRKHGWCEAMINAFIWCDNHSFRFAFYGSDWEQPAPRYQPLGDYLKANPDKYPRFIELIKQRFHAQPALVYSEHDSLEEQKPILNLYITLIAECCGQDREEMNCELAEHFIHDSLENEAINLQNQLKQELNGKLCCYAGSIAYQRKQRIERAERKEARDKYLGGLKMASEFMLSLENSHALLAYISTGENPQILDDIEYFNIVPHSEKHALTFFEAIQESCWDMDDFDHVRDNFHEVMELLAKDLLQDNDEDMDEAEINGFISRVNPKPENITLASANSQPESQVRSAQTLLRFVDIFYRFFGLQAFNDEMCDLLTGETEYQAIISVDDYYARFMPAGAEQKSTNGVSRAEQKSLESLLDEFCDIGYSQISAEMLEQADELFANRACLNCQDWPEDELGIDTLCAYLLLKDKQQNCDDEYTQALQHKLNGTFERAVNLMLENADILGDGPFTEKGLNDTELQQLKAYFTDPHPELDQQQIIALLNQHLYSENICRQTYLYFPKISPQQKSYSFLDDRDDDYQRVILSCLWLKQLDIPEAINAERIWQLLITMAPIRVVHVIAKAFSEHSRKLRFESAVDERNFFDMLNSHGIDKAFTLAYQVEQFSASSSRTEDYVNLVELIGALTTEKPIDPIAQEKAKALLRGLDYSYQPIKLDFHKHVAMTFPSMPFALDNELKQCLADFIKLNQNSWEEVVASKFSDNVIFSDFVTDEAELPKKLRFQVKLHPNADISQSRKNDRMDWIYTEVLQLVGDELLVLVADKDAFKDGNFYVGGQIVILDDKVDAQTVINAVKKLPTPEERQNQVNQNLWAYLHGELDYAEFAPQFNQYVSYETTVNLKEYRSHALSQYVWLLDDERCGRLVKLLANHSYRAYKVITDGLVTGYVDMLALQGKMDLATRLECDEDDYEQAAYQALLDWLFSHKVKPELLLLYMIKHYQPCMGQYIIAMAQRDEIKPLLPFLRIDSKAALVDILAKQTGGSEFMTLFAKEKSRKIRDRVEAVLS
;
A
#
# COMPACT_ATOMS: atom_id res chain seq x y z
N MET A 1 -5.62 3.18 -33.70
CA MET A 1 -5.86 2.92 -35.14
C MET A 1 -4.53 2.70 -35.84
N GLY A 2 -4.27 1.48 -36.33
CA GLY A 2 -3.03 1.11 -37.06
C GLY A 2 -2.46 -0.29 -36.75
N THR A 3 -3.11 -1.09 -35.91
CA THR A 3 -2.45 -2.19 -35.16
C THR A 3 -2.40 -3.57 -35.84
N PHE A 4 -3.09 -3.83 -36.96
CA PHE A 4 -3.21 -5.19 -37.53
C PHE A 4 -2.57 -5.39 -38.93
N SER A 5 -1.79 -4.44 -39.44
CA SER A 5 -1.14 -4.55 -40.76
C SER A 5 0.03 -5.57 -40.83
N GLN A 6 0.25 -6.35 -39.78
CA GLN A 6 1.40 -7.26 -39.63
C GLN A 6 1.05 -8.73 -39.28
N LEU A 7 -0.22 -9.13 -39.30
CA LEU A 7 -0.64 -10.51 -38.98
C LEU A 7 -0.03 -11.55 -39.95
N GLN A 8 0.36 -12.71 -39.42
CA GLN A 8 0.84 -13.82 -40.24
C GLN A 8 -0.34 -14.61 -40.82
N VAL A 9 -0.45 -14.65 -42.16
CA VAL A 9 -1.55 -15.33 -42.85
C VAL A 9 -1.25 -16.82 -43.07
N ILE A 10 -2.22 -17.68 -42.73
CA ILE A 10 -2.25 -19.10 -43.08
C ILE A 10 -3.35 -19.31 -44.13
N GLU A 11 -2.93 -19.49 -45.38
CA GLU A 11 -3.84 -19.69 -46.52
C GLU A 11 -4.15 -21.18 -46.74
N PHE A 12 -5.41 -21.51 -47.03
CA PHE A 12 -5.81 -22.88 -47.36
C PHE A 12 -7.05 -22.92 -48.25
N ASN A 13 -7.29 -24.05 -48.91
CA ASN A 13 -8.48 -24.27 -49.72
C ASN A 13 -9.55 -25.00 -48.88
N HIS A 14 -10.64 -24.30 -48.53
CA HIS A 14 -11.71 -24.85 -47.69
C HIS A 14 -12.50 -26.01 -48.33
N HIS A 15 -12.43 -26.22 -49.65
CA HIS A 15 -13.02 -27.39 -50.31
C HIS A 15 -12.12 -28.64 -50.28
N SER A 16 -10.88 -28.52 -49.78
CA SER A 16 -9.90 -29.60 -49.75
C SER A 16 -9.60 -30.02 -48.31
N THR A 17 -10.10 -31.19 -47.91
CA THR A 17 -9.84 -31.76 -46.58
C THR A 17 -8.33 -31.84 -46.25
N ALA A 18 -7.48 -32.19 -47.22
CA ALA A 18 -6.03 -32.23 -47.04
C ALA A 18 -5.41 -30.82 -46.84
N SER A 19 -6.00 -29.79 -47.44
CA SER A 19 -5.55 -28.41 -47.25
C SER A 19 -5.93 -27.87 -45.87
N ILE A 20 -7.14 -28.21 -45.38
CA ILE A 20 -7.57 -27.89 -44.02
C ILE A 20 -6.66 -28.59 -42.99
N GLU A 21 -6.34 -29.87 -43.22
CA GLU A 21 -5.40 -30.61 -42.36
C GLU A 21 -4.03 -29.93 -42.27
N GLN A 22 -3.49 -29.47 -43.41
CA GLN A 22 -2.21 -28.75 -43.46
C GLN A 22 -2.27 -27.41 -42.72
N ALA A 23 -3.40 -26.69 -42.79
CA ALA A 23 -3.61 -25.46 -42.04
C ALA A 23 -3.59 -25.71 -40.53
N LEU A 24 -4.29 -26.76 -40.06
CA LEU A 24 -4.28 -27.18 -38.65
C LEU A 24 -2.89 -27.60 -38.17
N GLN A 25 -2.11 -28.30 -39.00
CA GLN A 25 -0.72 -28.68 -38.69
C GLN A 25 0.21 -27.47 -38.60
N THR A 26 0.01 -26.49 -39.48
CA THR A 26 0.78 -25.23 -39.46
C THR A 26 0.44 -24.41 -38.22
N TYR A 27 -0.85 -24.35 -37.86
CA TYR A 27 -1.29 -23.69 -36.64
C TYR A 27 -0.69 -24.35 -35.39
N GLN A 28 -0.78 -25.67 -35.30
CA GLN A 28 -0.18 -26.46 -34.23
C GLN A 28 1.32 -26.15 -34.08
N ALA A 29 2.09 -26.16 -35.16
CA ALA A 29 3.52 -25.87 -35.12
C ALA A 29 3.84 -24.45 -34.63
N LYS A 30 3.00 -23.46 -34.94
CA LYS A 30 3.17 -22.08 -34.46
C LYS A 30 2.86 -21.92 -32.98
N LEU A 31 1.85 -22.62 -32.46
CA LEU A 31 1.57 -22.66 -31.01
C LEU A 31 2.73 -23.32 -30.26
N GLU A 32 3.20 -24.48 -30.73
CA GLU A 32 4.31 -25.21 -30.12
C GLU A 32 5.64 -24.44 -30.15
N ALA A 33 5.82 -23.55 -31.14
CA ALA A 33 7.00 -22.69 -31.26
C ALA A 33 6.85 -21.33 -30.54
N HIS A 34 5.72 -21.06 -29.86
CA HIS A 34 5.39 -19.75 -29.29
C HIS A 34 5.47 -18.60 -30.32
N GLN A 35 5.01 -18.87 -31.55
CA GLN A 35 4.98 -17.93 -32.68
C GLN A 35 3.56 -17.53 -33.09
N ALA A 36 2.55 -18.04 -32.39
CA ALA A 36 1.15 -17.67 -32.61
C ALA A 36 0.83 -16.27 -32.05
N PHE A 37 1.65 -15.77 -31.12
CA PHE A 37 1.51 -14.45 -30.48
C PHE A 37 2.74 -13.58 -30.78
N ASP A 38 2.58 -12.26 -30.75
CA ASP A 38 3.69 -11.31 -30.87
C ASP A 38 4.40 -11.07 -29.51
N ARG A 39 5.46 -10.24 -29.50
CA ARG A 39 6.21 -9.93 -28.27
C ARG A 39 5.39 -9.22 -27.20
N SER A 40 4.25 -8.65 -27.56
CA SER A 40 3.32 -7.97 -26.66
C SER A 40 2.16 -8.88 -26.22
N GLY A 41 2.25 -10.20 -26.45
CA GLY A 41 1.22 -11.15 -26.04
C GLY A 41 -0.04 -11.12 -26.91
N ARG A 42 -0.02 -10.45 -28.07
CA ARG A 42 -1.20 -10.35 -28.95
C ARG A 42 -1.22 -11.46 -29.98
N PHE A 43 -2.39 -12.07 -30.21
CA PHE A 43 -2.56 -13.10 -31.23
C PHE A 43 -2.19 -12.57 -32.63
N ASN A 44 -1.30 -13.28 -33.32
CA ASN A 44 -0.61 -12.80 -34.52
C ASN A 44 -0.88 -13.67 -35.77
N LEU A 45 -2.02 -14.38 -35.81
CA LEU A 45 -2.40 -15.26 -36.92
C LEU A 45 -3.75 -14.87 -37.55
N MET A 46 -3.87 -15.08 -38.85
CA MET A 46 -5.13 -15.00 -39.59
C MET A 46 -5.27 -16.19 -40.55
N PHE A 47 -6.41 -16.88 -40.52
CA PHE A 47 -6.71 -17.97 -41.44
C PHE A 47 -7.58 -17.47 -42.59
N MET A 48 -7.15 -17.70 -43.83
CA MET A 48 -7.80 -17.18 -45.03
C MET A 48 -8.02 -18.27 -46.08
N ASP A 49 -9.14 -18.19 -46.79
CA ASP A 49 -9.45 -19.09 -47.88
C ASP A 49 -8.75 -18.65 -49.18
N ASN A 50 -8.27 -19.61 -49.96
CA ASN A 50 -7.71 -19.37 -51.30
C ASN A 50 -8.37 -20.23 -52.41
N SER A 51 -9.56 -20.79 -52.14
CA SER A 51 -10.24 -21.70 -53.06
C SER A 51 -10.65 -21.05 -54.39
N SER A 52 -10.90 -19.74 -54.40
CA SER A 52 -11.25 -18.93 -55.58
C SER A 52 -10.04 -18.50 -56.41
N GLY A 53 -8.81 -18.74 -55.91
CA GLY A 53 -7.56 -18.23 -56.48
C GLY A 53 -7.17 -16.82 -56.02
N THR A 54 -8.01 -16.19 -55.19
CA THR A 54 -7.71 -14.96 -54.43
C THR A 54 -7.83 -15.23 -52.94
N THR A 55 -6.97 -14.62 -52.13
CA THR A 55 -6.99 -14.78 -50.67
C THR A 55 -8.15 -13.98 -50.08
N GLU A 56 -9.09 -14.65 -49.40
CA GLU A 56 -10.34 -14.08 -48.89
C GLU A 56 -10.53 -14.45 -47.40
N HIS A 57 -11.21 -13.58 -46.64
CA HIS A 57 -11.56 -13.84 -45.24
C HIS A 57 -12.58 -14.98 -45.12
N LEU A 58 -12.40 -15.86 -44.14
CA LEU A 58 -13.41 -16.88 -43.82
C LEU A 58 -14.72 -16.22 -43.37
N GLN A 59 -15.85 -16.74 -43.85
CA GLN A 59 -17.18 -16.25 -43.50
C GLN A 59 -18.08 -17.41 -43.02
N LEU A 60 -19.10 -17.09 -42.22
CA LEU A 60 -20.06 -18.08 -41.71
C LEU A 60 -20.81 -18.80 -42.85
N GLU A 61 -21.08 -18.11 -43.97
CA GLU A 61 -21.78 -18.68 -45.14
C GLU A 61 -20.97 -19.78 -45.85
N MET A 62 -19.69 -19.94 -45.52
CA MET A 62 -18.85 -21.01 -46.03
C MET A 62 -19.08 -22.36 -45.32
N LEU A 63 -19.78 -22.36 -44.18
CA LEU A 63 -20.10 -23.57 -43.41
C LEU A 63 -21.38 -24.25 -43.94
N GLN A 64 -21.41 -25.59 -43.89
CA GLN A 64 -22.60 -26.40 -44.13
C GLN A 64 -23.62 -26.28 -43.00
N ASP A 65 -23.15 -26.19 -41.76
CA ASP A 65 -23.97 -26.01 -40.55
C ASP A 65 -23.38 -24.91 -39.67
N THR A 66 -24.07 -23.76 -39.61
CA THR A 66 -23.63 -22.61 -38.81
C THR A 66 -24.05 -22.72 -37.35
N GLN A 67 -24.99 -23.60 -37.00
CA GLN A 67 -25.58 -23.63 -35.66
C GLN A 67 -24.55 -23.91 -34.55
N PRO A 68 -23.62 -24.88 -34.67
CA PRO A 68 -22.63 -25.13 -33.63
C PRO A 68 -21.72 -23.92 -33.37
N THR A 69 -21.39 -23.19 -34.43
CA THR A 69 -20.58 -21.98 -34.34
C THR A 69 -21.35 -20.84 -33.67
N MET A 70 -22.62 -20.67 -34.04
CA MET A 70 -23.51 -19.67 -33.43
C MET A 70 -23.79 -19.98 -31.95
N ASP A 71 -23.94 -21.25 -31.59
CA ASP A 71 -24.10 -21.69 -30.20
C ASP A 71 -22.85 -21.37 -29.37
N ALA A 72 -21.65 -21.55 -29.95
CA ALA A 72 -20.40 -21.21 -29.29
C ALA A 72 -20.25 -19.69 -29.09
N LEU A 73 -20.50 -18.91 -30.15
CA LEU A 73 -20.45 -17.45 -30.12
C LEU A 73 -21.53 -16.84 -29.22
N GLY A 74 -22.65 -17.54 -29.00
CA GLY A 74 -23.74 -17.08 -28.12
C GLY A 74 -23.45 -17.24 -26.63
N LEU A 75 -22.37 -17.93 -26.25
CA LEU A 75 -21.97 -18.20 -24.87
C LEU A 75 -20.75 -17.37 -24.43
N ASN A 76 -20.36 -16.36 -25.22
CA ASN A 76 -19.33 -15.41 -24.85
C ASN A 76 -19.89 -14.27 -23.97
N PRO A 77 -19.04 -13.53 -23.22
CA PRO A 77 -19.48 -12.43 -22.36
C PRO A 77 -20.28 -11.32 -23.06
N ASP A 78 -20.03 -11.07 -24.35
CA ASP A 78 -20.74 -10.06 -25.15
C ASP A 78 -22.16 -10.46 -25.58
N GLY A 79 -22.62 -11.67 -25.22
CA GLY A 79 -24.01 -12.08 -25.34
C GLY A 79 -24.54 -12.05 -26.78
N GLY A 80 -23.86 -12.71 -27.71
CA GLY A 80 -24.45 -13.23 -28.96
C GLY A 80 -25.35 -12.28 -29.79
N HIS A 81 -25.16 -10.97 -29.76
CA HIS A 81 -26.08 -10.00 -30.37
C HIS A 81 -25.39 -8.96 -31.25
N LEU A 82 -24.85 -9.39 -32.39
CA LEU A 82 -24.66 -8.49 -33.53
C LEU A 82 -25.20 -9.14 -34.81
N SER A 83 -26.10 -8.43 -35.49
CA SER A 83 -26.79 -8.84 -36.73
C SER A 83 -25.89 -8.92 -37.97
N SER A 84 -24.57 -9.05 -37.81
CA SER A 84 -23.63 -9.27 -38.91
C SER A 84 -22.24 -9.67 -38.37
N TYR A 85 -22.02 -10.97 -38.10
CA TYR A 85 -20.68 -11.56 -37.92
C TYR A 85 -19.93 -11.59 -39.27
N VAL A 86 -19.74 -10.42 -39.87
CA VAL A 86 -19.01 -10.25 -41.13
C VAL A 86 -17.58 -9.89 -40.80
N VAL A 87 -16.64 -10.74 -41.21
CA VAL A 87 -15.20 -10.51 -41.05
C VAL A 87 -14.71 -9.70 -42.24
N SER A 88 -14.17 -8.50 -42.02
CA SER A 88 -13.57 -7.67 -43.07
C SER A 88 -12.42 -6.81 -42.53
N ASP A 89 -11.61 -6.25 -43.43
CA ASP A 89 -10.53 -5.33 -43.06
C ASP A 89 -11.04 -4.08 -42.30
N GLU A 90 -12.32 -3.74 -42.48
CA GLU A 90 -13.01 -2.60 -41.83
C GLU A 90 -13.73 -2.99 -40.53
N ARG A 91 -14.03 -4.28 -40.31
CA ARG A 91 -14.71 -4.82 -39.11
C ARG A 91 -13.88 -5.96 -38.54
N GLN A 92 -13.06 -5.59 -37.56
CA GLN A 92 -11.98 -6.41 -37.00
C GLN A 92 -12.48 -7.42 -35.95
N LEU A 93 -13.53 -8.18 -36.27
CA LEU A 93 -13.92 -9.35 -35.48
C LEU A 93 -13.02 -10.52 -35.92
N HIS A 94 -12.00 -10.88 -35.13
CA HIS A 94 -11.24 -12.12 -35.33
C HIS A 94 -12.15 -13.35 -35.13
N LEU A 95 -12.60 -13.98 -36.21
CA LEU A 95 -13.38 -15.24 -36.18
C LEU A 95 -12.68 -16.38 -36.92
N SER A 96 -11.55 -16.10 -37.56
CA SER A 96 -10.89 -17.02 -38.48
C SER A 96 -10.44 -18.32 -37.81
N GLU A 97 -10.04 -18.29 -36.53
CA GLU A 97 -9.73 -19.50 -35.74
C GLU A 97 -10.97 -20.38 -35.55
N THR A 98 -12.06 -19.79 -35.05
CA THR A 98 -13.35 -20.47 -34.86
C THR A 98 -13.86 -21.07 -36.16
N LEU A 99 -13.79 -20.32 -37.26
CA LEU A 99 -14.25 -20.77 -38.58
C LEU A 99 -13.37 -21.89 -39.16
N LEU A 100 -12.06 -21.88 -38.94
CA LEU A 100 -11.18 -23.00 -39.32
C LEU A 100 -11.59 -24.29 -38.62
N PHE A 101 -11.86 -24.24 -37.31
CA PHE A 101 -12.30 -25.41 -36.55
C PHE A 101 -13.69 -25.87 -36.98
N ALA A 102 -14.62 -24.94 -37.23
CA ALA A 102 -15.95 -25.26 -37.75
C ALA A 102 -15.88 -26.00 -39.09
N LEU A 103 -15.08 -25.51 -40.05
CA LEU A 103 -14.84 -26.18 -41.34
C LEU A 103 -14.23 -27.57 -41.16
N ALA A 104 -13.25 -27.70 -40.26
CA ALA A 104 -12.61 -28.99 -40.00
C ALA A 104 -13.58 -30.00 -39.35
N LEU A 105 -14.52 -29.54 -38.51
CA LEU A 105 -15.51 -30.37 -37.83
C LEU A 105 -16.57 -30.97 -38.78
N GLU A 106 -16.70 -30.46 -40.00
CA GLU A 106 -17.54 -31.06 -41.05
C GLU A 106 -16.96 -32.36 -41.63
N HIS A 107 -15.68 -32.66 -41.32
CA HIS A 107 -14.95 -33.80 -41.83
C HIS A 107 -14.46 -34.72 -40.70
N ASP A 108 -15.16 -35.83 -40.45
CA ASP A 108 -14.79 -36.79 -39.39
C ASP A 108 -13.36 -37.36 -39.53
N SER A 109 -12.79 -37.37 -40.74
CA SER A 109 -11.39 -37.77 -40.96
C SER A 109 -10.37 -36.83 -40.31
N LEU A 110 -10.75 -35.59 -40.00
CA LEU A 110 -9.88 -34.57 -39.39
C LEU A 110 -9.90 -34.60 -37.85
N THR A 111 -10.80 -35.36 -37.23
CA THR A 111 -10.88 -35.46 -35.76
C THR A 111 -9.54 -35.76 -35.06
N PRO A 112 -8.68 -36.68 -35.56
CA PRO A 112 -7.38 -36.92 -34.95
C PRO A 112 -6.45 -35.69 -34.99
N GLN A 113 -6.51 -34.89 -36.06
CA GLN A 113 -5.70 -33.69 -36.19
C GLN A 113 -6.26 -32.54 -35.33
N LEU A 114 -7.59 -32.38 -35.29
CA LEU A 114 -8.26 -31.43 -34.39
C LEU A 114 -7.87 -31.65 -32.93
N ARG A 115 -7.83 -32.91 -32.47
CA ARG A 115 -7.40 -33.26 -31.10
C ARG A 115 -5.94 -32.89 -30.83
N LYS A 116 -5.04 -33.04 -31.81
CA LYS A 116 -3.64 -32.62 -31.67
C LYS A 116 -3.52 -31.10 -31.56
N THR A 117 -4.23 -30.37 -32.42
CA THR A 117 -4.24 -28.91 -32.39
C THR A 117 -4.87 -28.40 -31.08
N ALA A 118 -5.97 -28.99 -30.61
CA ALA A 118 -6.58 -28.68 -29.32
C ALA A 118 -5.60 -28.90 -28.14
N GLN A 119 -4.83 -29.99 -28.16
CA GLN A 119 -3.80 -30.21 -27.14
C GLN A 119 -2.69 -29.15 -27.19
N ALA A 120 -2.29 -28.69 -28.38
CA ALA A 120 -1.32 -27.59 -28.50
C ALA A 120 -1.86 -26.27 -27.93
N MET A 121 -3.14 -25.98 -28.13
CA MET A 121 -3.81 -24.80 -27.54
C MET A 121 -3.84 -24.89 -26.01
N VAL A 122 -4.22 -26.05 -25.46
CA VAL A 122 -4.16 -26.30 -24.01
C VAL A 122 -2.73 -26.17 -23.47
N ASN A 123 -1.74 -26.73 -24.16
CA ASN A 123 -0.34 -26.64 -23.75
C ASN A 123 0.15 -25.19 -23.73
N HIS A 124 -0.26 -24.37 -24.70
CA HIS A 124 0.08 -22.96 -24.75
C HIS A 124 -0.58 -22.19 -23.59
N ALA A 125 -1.90 -22.33 -23.40
CA ALA A 125 -2.61 -21.69 -22.29
C ALA A 125 -1.98 -22.07 -20.94
N ARG A 126 -1.70 -23.36 -20.71
CA ARG A 126 -1.03 -23.84 -19.49
C ARG A 126 0.41 -23.36 -19.34
N PHE A 127 1.11 -23.11 -20.44
CA PHE A 127 2.48 -22.59 -20.41
C PHE A 127 2.48 -21.14 -19.94
N GLU A 128 1.59 -20.30 -20.49
CA GLU A 128 1.49 -18.89 -20.10
C GLU A 128 0.85 -18.75 -18.72
N ASN A 129 -0.28 -19.44 -18.48
CA ASN A 129 -1.10 -19.31 -17.28
C ASN A 129 -1.39 -17.83 -16.95
N ASP A 130 -1.79 -17.07 -17.97
CA ASP A 130 -2.29 -15.70 -17.84
C ASP A 130 -3.20 -15.38 -19.03
N THR A 131 -4.45 -15.01 -18.75
CA THR A 131 -5.42 -14.63 -19.80
C THR A 131 -4.96 -13.41 -20.60
N SER A 132 -4.14 -12.52 -20.01
CA SER A 132 -3.57 -11.35 -20.68
C SER A 132 -2.73 -11.71 -21.91
N ASP A 133 -2.10 -12.88 -21.90
CA ASP A 133 -1.30 -13.43 -23.01
C ASP A 133 -2.11 -14.35 -23.93
N MET A 134 -3.44 -14.35 -23.79
CA MET A 134 -4.37 -15.24 -24.50
C MET A 134 -5.45 -14.47 -25.28
N TRP A 135 -5.41 -13.14 -25.27
CA TRP A 135 -6.36 -12.30 -26.00
C TRP A 135 -6.21 -12.46 -27.52
N LEU A 136 -7.33 -12.75 -28.16
CA LEU A 136 -7.49 -12.82 -29.61
C LEU A 136 -7.90 -11.44 -30.16
N ASP A 137 -8.71 -10.70 -29.42
CA ASP A 137 -9.01 -9.28 -29.60
C ASP A 137 -9.46 -8.65 -28.26
N ASP A 138 -9.97 -7.40 -28.29
CA ASP A 138 -10.37 -6.65 -27.10
C ASP A 138 -11.49 -7.30 -26.27
N THR A 139 -12.18 -8.34 -26.78
CA THR A 139 -13.30 -8.98 -26.05
C THR A 139 -13.26 -10.51 -26.03
N ARG A 140 -12.32 -11.16 -26.74
CA ARG A 140 -12.31 -12.62 -26.91
C ARG A 140 -10.96 -13.26 -26.62
N VAL A 141 -11.02 -14.42 -25.97
CA VAL A 141 -9.85 -15.26 -25.66
C VAL A 141 -9.69 -16.32 -26.75
N PHE A 142 -8.47 -16.56 -27.22
CA PHE A 142 -8.21 -17.57 -28.25
C PHE A 142 -8.72 -18.96 -27.81
N GLY A 143 -9.20 -19.76 -28.75
CA GLY A 143 -9.47 -21.18 -28.52
C GLY A 143 -10.70 -21.58 -27.72
N ALA A 144 -11.35 -20.67 -26.97
CA ALA A 144 -12.53 -21.02 -26.16
C ALA A 144 -13.68 -21.60 -27.01
N GLU A 145 -14.09 -20.90 -28.07
CA GLU A 145 -15.17 -21.34 -28.97
C GLU A 145 -14.80 -22.59 -29.79
N PRO A 146 -13.60 -22.69 -30.41
CA PRO A 146 -13.11 -23.93 -31.04
C PRO A 146 -13.23 -25.18 -30.15
N LEU A 147 -12.75 -25.08 -28.91
CA LEU A 147 -12.72 -26.20 -27.97
C LEU A 147 -14.13 -26.57 -27.48
N TYR A 148 -14.99 -25.57 -27.27
CA TYR A 148 -16.40 -25.81 -26.96
C TYR A 148 -17.13 -26.54 -28.11
N MET A 149 -16.93 -26.15 -29.37
CA MET A 149 -17.56 -26.83 -30.51
C MET A 149 -17.15 -28.31 -30.61
N MET A 150 -15.87 -28.61 -30.34
CA MET A 150 -15.39 -30.00 -30.27
C MET A 150 -16.11 -30.78 -29.16
N ALA A 151 -16.15 -30.22 -27.95
CA ALA A 151 -16.80 -30.82 -26.79
C ALA A 151 -18.32 -31.00 -26.96
N ALA A 152 -18.96 -30.08 -27.69
CA ALA A 152 -20.37 -30.15 -28.01
C ALA A 152 -20.66 -31.29 -29.02
N LYS A 153 -19.72 -31.61 -29.93
CA LYS A 153 -19.84 -32.72 -30.89
C LYS A 153 -19.52 -34.08 -30.24
N ASP A 154 -18.45 -34.17 -29.45
CA ASP A 154 -18.04 -35.37 -28.70
C ASP A 154 -17.70 -35.00 -27.25
N ALA A 155 -18.44 -35.55 -26.29
CA ALA A 155 -18.26 -35.27 -24.88
C ALA A 155 -16.83 -35.56 -24.38
N ASN A 156 -16.10 -36.50 -25.01
CA ASN A 156 -14.72 -36.82 -24.63
C ASN A 156 -13.75 -35.65 -24.87
N ASP A 157 -14.09 -34.73 -25.78
CA ASP A 157 -13.25 -33.59 -26.11
C ASP A 157 -13.45 -32.40 -25.14
N ALA A 158 -14.42 -32.48 -24.22
CA ALA A 158 -14.62 -31.47 -23.17
C ALA A 158 -13.43 -31.33 -22.20
N ILE A 159 -12.58 -32.35 -22.13
CA ILE A 159 -11.34 -32.30 -21.36
C ILE A 159 -10.41 -31.17 -21.85
N TYR A 160 -10.39 -30.86 -23.16
CA TYR A 160 -9.53 -29.82 -23.70
C TYR A 160 -10.02 -28.44 -23.27
N LEU A 161 -11.33 -28.17 -23.37
CA LEU A 161 -11.91 -26.92 -22.88
C LEU A 161 -11.68 -26.75 -21.37
N ALA A 162 -11.91 -27.80 -20.58
CA ALA A 162 -11.74 -27.75 -19.14
C ALA A 162 -10.28 -27.48 -18.71
N GLN A 163 -9.30 -28.09 -19.38
CA GLN A 163 -7.87 -27.83 -19.13
C GLN A 163 -7.39 -26.48 -19.65
N PHE A 164 -8.04 -25.94 -20.69
CA PHE A 164 -7.73 -24.65 -21.28
C PHE A 164 -8.05 -23.50 -20.32
N PHE A 165 -9.09 -23.64 -19.49
CA PHE A 165 -9.37 -22.71 -18.40
C PHE A 165 -8.33 -22.85 -17.28
N ILE A 166 -7.28 -22.05 -17.42
CA ILE A 166 -6.13 -21.95 -16.52
C ILE A 166 -6.49 -21.30 -15.17
N PRO A 167 -5.75 -21.61 -14.08
CA PRO A 167 -5.97 -21.00 -12.77
C PRO A 167 -5.96 -19.47 -12.74
N TYR A 168 -4.98 -18.82 -13.38
CA TYR A 168 -4.88 -17.36 -13.42
C TYR A 168 -5.70 -16.84 -14.59
N TRP A 169 -6.97 -16.56 -14.30
CA TRP A 169 -7.97 -16.13 -15.27
C TRP A 169 -8.48 -14.74 -14.92
N ASP A 170 -8.62 -13.88 -15.93
CA ASP A 170 -9.21 -12.55 -15.80
C ASP A 170 -10.72 -12.67 -15.55
N ASP A 171 -11.13 -12.50 -14.30
CA ASP A 171 -12.52 -12.56 -13.84
C ASP A 171 -13.24 -11.20 -13.88
N GLU A 172 -12.59 -10.15 -14.39
CA GLU A 172 -13.21 -8.84 -14.61
C GLU A 172 -13.59 -8.63 -16.09
N HIS A 173 -12.71 -9.02 -17.02
CA HIS A 173 -12.88 -8.79 -18.45
C HIS A 173 -13.13 -10.06 -19.27
N ALA A 174 -12.66 -11.24 -18.83
CA ALA A 174 -12.94 -12.53 -19.48
C ALA A 174 -14.05 -13.32 -18.75
N VAL A 175 -15.13 -12.64 -18.37
CA VAL A 175 -16.27 -13.24 -17.66
C VAL A 175 -17.16 -14.10 -18.57
N GLY A 176 -18.13 -14.83 -18.00
CA GLY A 176 -19.17 -15.54 -18.77
C GLY A 176 -18.76 -16.87 -19.43
N TYR A 177 -17.47 -17.11 -19.70
CA TYR A 177 -17.00 -18.36 -20.33
C TYR A 177 -17.35 -19.64 -19.54
N GLY A 178 -17.63 -19.52 -18.23
CA GLY A 178 -18.12 -20.63 -17.40
C GLY A 178 -19.43 -21.25 -17.92
N ASP A 179 -20.27 -20.48 -18.60
CA ASP A 179 -21.54 -20.97 -19.18
C ASP A 179 -21.31 -22.01 -20.28
N MET A 180 -20.13 -22.04 -20.91
CA MET A 180 -19.76 -23.11 -21.85
C MET A 180 -19.73 -24.49 -21.16
N LEU A 181 -19.15 -24.57 -19.96
CA LEU A 181 -19.09 -25.82 -19.18
C LEU A 181 -20.48 -26.25 -18.71
N LEU A 182 -21.30 -25.30 -18.24
CA LEU A 182 -22.69 -25.56 -17.86
C LEU A 182 -23.52 -26.05 -19.06
N SER A 183 -23.34 -25.45 -20.23
CA SER A 183 -24.01 -25.86 -21.47
C SER A 183 -23.66 -27.31 -21.84
N LEU A 184 -22.37 -27.67 -21.78
CA LEU A 184 -21.91 -29.04 -22.02
C LEU A 184 -22.50 -30.02 -21.01
N LEU A 185 -22.54 -29.66 -19.72
CA LEU A 185 -23.13 -30.50 -18.69
C LEU A 185 -24.64 -30.67 -18.88
N ARG A 186 -25.38 -29.62 -19.26
CA ARG A 186 -26.81 -29.72 -19.59
C ARG A 186 -27.07 -30.63 -20.78
N LYS A 187 -26.18 -30.62 -21.78
CA LYS A 187 -26.29 -31.44 -22.99
C LYS A 187 -26.02 -32.92 -22.73
N HIS A 188 -24.95 -33.24 -22.01
CA HIS A 188 -24.46 -34.62 -21.86
C HIS A 188 -24.81 -35.27 -20.51
N GLY A 189 -25.18 -34.46 -19.51
CA GLY A 189 -25.33 -34.88 -18.12
C GLY A 189 -24.02 -35.36 -17.49
N TRP A 190 -24.08 -35.78 -16.23
CA TRP A 190 -22.95 -36.44 -15.57
C TRP A 190 -22.69 -37.81 -16.19
N CYS A 191 -21.73 -37.85 -17.12
CA CYS A 191 -21.16 -39.05 -17.71
C CYS A 191 -19.64 -39.10 -17.45
N GLU A 192 -18.99 -40.23 -17.77
CA GLU A 192 -17.55 -40.39 -17.52
C GLU A 192 -16.71 -39.28 -18.14
N ALA A 193 -17.06 -38.81 -19.34
CA ALA A 193 -16.37 -37.72 -20.02
C ALA A 193 -16.50 -36.37 -19.29
N MET A 194 -17.69 -36.04 -18.76
CA MET A 194 -17.90 -34.79 -17.99
C MET A 194 -17.23 -34.84 -16.62
N ILE A 195 -17.25 -36.00 -15.96
CA ILE A 195 -16.52 -36.22 -14.72
C ILE A 195 -15.01 -36.06 -14.97
N ASN A 196 -14.50 -36.61 -16.08
CA ASN A 196 -13.10 -36.47 -16.44
C ASN A 196 -12.75 -35.00 -16.76
N ALA A 197 -13.57 -34.29 -17.54
CA ALA A 197 -13.37 -32.86 -17.80
C ALA A 197 -13.32 -32.04 -16.49
N PHE A 198 -14.24 -32.30 -15.56
CA PHE A 198 -14.25 -31.66 -14.24
C PHE A 198 -12.94 -31.90 -13.46
N ILE A 199 -12.42 -33.13 -13.47
CA ILE A 199 -11.18 -33.50 -12.77
C ILE A 199 -9.94 -32.84 -13.40
N TRP A 200 -9.93 -32.66 -14.70
CA TRP A 200 -8.80 -32.07 -15.44
C TRP A 200 -8.85 -30.54 -15.51
N CYS A 201 -9.94 -29.91 -15.08
CA CYS A 201 -9.99 -28.47 -14.91
C CYS A 201 -9.15 -28.06 -13.70
N ASP A 202 -8.04 -27.35 -13.92
CA ASP A 202 -7.17 -26.90 -12.82
C ASP A 202 -7.76 -25.66 -12.12
N ASN A 203 -8.49 -24.80 -12.83
CA ASN A 203 -9.16 -23.62 -12.28
C ASN A 203 -10.34 -24.00 -11.38
N HIS A 204 -10.33 -23.54 -10.12
CA HIS A 204 -11.39 -23.87 -9.15
C HIS A 204 -12.72 -23.17 -9.44
N SER A 205 -12.71 -21.93 -9.91
CA SER A 205 -13.91 -21.15 -10.25
C SER A 205 -14.65 -21.79 -11.41
N PHE A 206 -13.93 -22.23 -12.45
CA PHE A 206 -14.53 -22.96 -13.56
C PHE A 206 -15.09 -24.34 -13.19
N ARG A 207 -14.55 -24.99 -12.13
CA ARG A 207 -15.18 -26.21 -11.59
C ARG A 207 -16.57 -25.92 -10.99
N PHE A 208 -16.75 -24.80 -10.28
CA PHE A 208 -18.08 -24.36 -9.85
C PHE A 208 -19.01 -24.04 -11.04
N ALA A 209 -18.45 -23.48 -12.11
CA ALA A 209 -19.21 -23.13 -13.32
C ALA A 209 -19.80 -24.34 -14.06
N PHE A 210 -19.27 -25.57 -13.90
CA PHE A 210 -19.89 -26.78 -14.48
C PHE A 210 -21.37 -26.91 -14.12
N TYR A 211 -21.74 -26.56 -12.90
CA TYR A 211 -23.13 -26.58 -12.42
C TYR A 211 -23.72 -25.18 -12.23
N GLY A 212 -23.05 -24.16 -12.79
CA GLY A 212 -23.55 -22.80 -12.89
C GLY A 212 -23.58 -22.04 -11.57
N SER A 213 -22.69 -22.38 -10.64
CA SER A 213 -22.40 -21.59 -9.44
C SER A 213 -21.17 -20.72 -9.68
N ASP A 214 -21.18 -19.52 -9.12
CA ASP A 214 -20.04 -18.61 -9.03
C ASP A 214 -20.14 -17.77 -7.73
N TRP A 215 -19.26 -16.80 -7.53
CA TRP A 215 -19.23 -16.01 -6.30
C TRP A 215 -20.37 -14.98 -6.21
N GLU A 216 -20.94 -14.55 -7.34
CA GLU A 216 -22.11 -13.66 -7.41
C GLU A 216 -23.42 -14.45 -7.28
N GLN A 217 -23.45 -15.66 -7.82
CA GLN A 217 -24.57 -16.59 -7.81
C GLN A 217 -24.12 -17.96 -7.27
N PRO A 218 -23.96 -18.09 -5.93
CA PRO A 218 -23.51 -19.35 -5.33
C PRO A 218 -24.50 -20.51 -5.55
N ALA A 219 -25.78 -20.18 -5.74
CA ALA A 219 -26.84 -21.16 -5.94
C ALA A 219 -26.66 -21.92 -7.27
N PRO A 220 -26.57 -23.26 -7.25
CA PRO A 220 -26.27 -24.02 -8.45
C PRO A 220 -27.47 -24.06 -9.42
N ARG A 221 -27.19 -23.84 -10.72
CA ARG A 221 -28.17 -23.92 -11.83
C ARG A 221 -28.33 -25.33 -12.41
N TYR A 222 -27.50 -26.28 -11.98
CA TYR A 222 -27.56 -27.72 -12.28
C TYR A 222 -27.14 -28.54 -11.05
N GLN A 223 -27.37 -29.86 -11.04
CA GLN A 223 -26.95 -30.71 -9.91
C GLN A 223 -25.42 -30.73 -9.75
N PRO A 224 -24.85 -30.36 -8.58
CA PRO A 224 -23.41 -30.47 -8.31
C PRO A 224 -22.90 -31.92 -8.40
N LEU A 225 -21.62 -32.11 -8.75
CA LEU A 225 -21.05 -33.44 -8.90
C LEU A 225 -21.07 -34.23 -7.58
N GLY A 226 -20.88 -33.56 -6.43
CA GLY A 226 -20.95 -34.20 -5.12
C GLY A 226 -22.31 -34.84 -4.85
N ASP A 227 -23.40 -34.14 -5.17
CA ASP A 227 -24.76 -34.66 -5.03
C ASP A 227 -25.04 -35.82 -5.98
N TYR A 228 -24.54 -35.74 -7.21
CA TYR A 228 -24.63 -36.83 -8.17
C TYR A 228 -23.91 -38.09 -7.67
N LEU A 229 -22.71 -37.97 -7.10
CA LEU A 229 -21.95 -39.09 -6.54
C LEU A 229 -22.62 -39.68 -5.29
N LYS A 230 -23.22 -38.84 -4.43
CA LYS A 230 -24.03 -39.29 -3.28
C LYS A 230 -25.25 -40.09 -3.73
N ALA A 231 -25.93 -39.65 -4.79
CA ALA A 231 -27.07 -40.35 -5.37
C ALA A 231 -26.66 -41.64 -6.13
N ASN A 232 -25.41 -41.73 -6.61
CA ASN A 232 -24.88 -42.84 -7.40
C ASN A 232 -23.55 -43.36 -6.84
N PRO A 233 -23.53 -43.95 -5.62
CA PRO A 233 -22.30 -44.34 -4.94
C PRO A 233 -21.50 -45.43 -5.66
N ASP A 234 -22.10 -46.19 -6.59
CA ASP A 234 -21.39 -47.15 -7.45
C ASP A 234 -20.41 -46.46 -8.44
N LYS A 235 -20.61 -45.16 -8.71
CA LYS A 235 -19.72 -44.36 -9.59
C LYS A 235 -18.50 -43.82 -8.86
N TYR A 236 -18.54 -43.73 -7.53
CA TYR A 236 -17.48 -43.13 -6.74
C TYR A 236 -16.11 -43.81 -6.91
N PRO A 237 -15.99 -45.16 -6.94
CA PRO A 237 -14.71 -45.82 -7.22
C PRO A 237 -14.10 -45.45 -8.58
N ARG A 238 -14.94 -45.23 -9.60
CA ARG A 238 -14.47 -44.80 -10.93
C ARG A 238 -13.99 -43.34 -10.90
N PHE A 239 -14.68 -42.46 -10.18
CA PHE A 239 -14.25 -41.08 -9.95
C PHE A 239 -12.86 -41.02 -9.30
N ILE A 240 -12.60 -41.82 -8.26
CA ILE A 240 -11.28 -41.92 -7.64
C ILE A 240 -10.20 -42.36 -8.63
N GLU A 241 -10.50 -43.38 -9.43
CA GLU A 241 -9.57 -43.88 -10.44
C GLU A 241 -9.24 -42.82 -11.51
N LEU A 242 -10.21 -42.00 -11.92
CA LEU A 242 -9.98 -40.88 -12.85
C LEU A 242 -9.09 -39.80 -12.24
N ILE A 243 -9.26 -39.47 -10.95
CA ILE A 243 -8.36 -38.54 -10.25
C ILE A 243 -6.93 -39.09 -10.28
N LYS A 244 -6.74 -40.37 -9.95
CA LYS A 244 -5.41 -41.00 -9.99
C LYS A 244 -4.80 -40.91 -11.39
N GLN A 245 -5.58 -41.23 -12.42
CA GLN A 245 -5.14 -41.17 -13.82
C GLN A 245 -4.69 -39.75 -14.21
N ARG A 246 -5.42 -38.70 -13.78
CA ARG A 246 -5.04 -37.30 -13.99
C ARG A 246 -3.69 -36.97 -13.36
N PHE A 247 -3.50 -37.26 -12.07
CA PHE A 247 -2.27 -36.90 -11.35
C PHE A 247 -1.06 -37.77 -11.75
N HIS A 248 -1.28 -38.99 -12.25
CA HIS A 248 -0.23 -39.77 -12.91
C HIS A 248 0.20 -39.18 -14.26
N ALA A 249 -0.71 -38.52 -14.98
CA ALA A 249 -0.42 -37.94 -16.28
C ALA A 249 0.28 -36.58 -16.18
N GLN A 250 -0.22 -35.67 -15.32
CA GLN A 250 0.31 -34.30 -15.21
C GLN A 250 0.03 -33.70 -13.82
N PRO A 251 0.91 -32.86 -13.24
CA PRO A 251 0.60 -32.06 -12.05
C PRO A 251 -0.40 -30.92 -12.33
N ALA A 252 -1.02 -30.36 -11.28
CA ALA A 252 -1.91 -29.20 -11.37
C ALA A 252 -1.15 -27.89 -11.43
N LEU A 253 -1.63 -26.94 -12.23
CA LEU A 253 -1.11 -25.57 -12.19
C LEU A 253 -1.53 -24.90 -10.87
N VAL A 254 -0.62 -24.11 -10.31
CA VAL A 254 -0.95 -23.16 -9.24
C VAL A 254 -1.41 -21.83 -9.82
N TYR A 255 -2.05 -21.00 -8.99
CA TYR A 255 -2.58 -19.72 -9.42
C TYR A 255 -1.45 -18.75 -9.78
N SER A 256 -0.46 -18.58 -8.90
CA SER A 256 0.65 -17.66 -9.14
C SER A 256 2.01 -18.20 -8.72
N GLU A 257 3.07 -17.48 -9.09
CA GLU A 257 4.43 -17.80 -8.70
C GLU A 257 4.69 -17.66 -7.18
N HIS A 258 3.83 -16.93 -6.47
CA HIS A 258 3.91 -16.69 -5.03
C HIS A 258 3.36 -17.87 -4.20
N ASP A 259 2.66 -18.81 -4.82
CA ASP A 259 2.10 -19.97 -4.15
C ASP A 259 3.17 -21.02 -3.84
N SER A 260 3.27 -21.44 -2.57
CA SER A 260 4.14 -22.54 -2.16
C SER A 260 3.61 -23.88 -2.67
N LEU A 261 4.38 -24.56 -3.54
CA LEU A 261 4.03 -25.89 -4.07
C LEU A 261 3.87 -26.96 -2.97
N GLU A 262 4.54 -26.80 -1.83
CA GLU A 262 4.50 -27.78 -0.72
C GLU A 262 3.21 -27.68 0.08
N GLU A 263 2.68 -26.46 0.22
CA GLU A 263 1.45 -26.18 0.96
C GLU A 263 0.19 -26.46 0.14
N GLN A 264 0.32 -26.58 -1.20
CA GLN A 264 -0.80 -26.85 -2.07
C GLN A 264 -1.48 -28.20 -1.77
N LYS A 265 -2.82 -28.16 -1.82
CA LYS A 265 -3.67 -29.34 -1.64
C LYS A 265 -4.65 -29.48 -2.81
N PRO A 266 -4.16 -29.78 -4.04
CA PRO A 266 -4.98 -29.76 -5.25
C PRO A 266 -6.13 -30.77 -5.21
N ILE A 267 -5.98 -31.88 -4.49
CA ILE A 267 -7.08 -32.86 -4.35
C ILE A 267 -8.16 -32.34 -3.39
N LEU A 268 -7.75 -31.68 -2.29
CA LEU A 268 -8.71 -31.00 -1.42
C LEU A 268 -9.46 -29.92 -2.19
N ASN A 269 -8.76 -29.11 -2.98
CA ASN A 269 -9.36 -28.06 -3.81
C ASN A 269 -10.36 -28.62 -4.83
N LEU A 270 -10.12 -29.82 -5.37
CA LEU A 270 -11.08 -30.52 -6.23
C LEU A 270 -12.32 -30.97 -5.43
N TYR A 271 -12.12 -31.53 -4.23
CA TYR A 271 -13.23 -31.98 -3.38
C TYR A 271 -14.11 -30.82 -2.87
N ILE A 272 -13.51 -29.68 -2.57
CA ILE A 272 -14.23 -28.44 -2.21
C ILE A 272 -15.24 -28.09 -3.31
N THR A 273 -14.82 -28.16 -4.58
CA THR A 273 -15.69 -27.86 -5.73
C THR A 273 -16.74 -28.95 -6.04
N LEU A 274 -16.84 -30.02 -5.25
CA LEU A 274 -17.94 -30.98 -5.39
C LEU A 274 -19.24 -30.46 -4.76
N ILE A 275 -19.15 -29.48 -3.87
CA ILE A 275 -20.24 -28.97 -3.03
C ILE A 275 -20.45 -27.50 -3.38
N ALA A 276 -21.67 -27.14 -3.77
CA ALA A 276 -21.98 -25.77 -4.18
C ALA A 276 -21.90 -24.77 -3.03
N GLU A 277 -22.21 -25.22 -1.81
CA GLU A 277 -22.13 -24.42 -0.59
C GLU A 277 -20.74 -23.82 -0.36
N CYS A 278 -19.65 -24.50 -0.77
CA CYS A 278 -18.30 -23.96 -0.61
C CYS A 278 -17.96 -22.81 -1.57
N CYS A 279 -18.83 -22.45 -2.51
CA CYS A 279 -18.62 -21.34 -3.44
C CYS A 279 -18.87 -20.00 -2.73
N GLY A 280 -17.87 -19.10 -2.74
CA GLY A 280 -18.00 -17.76 -2.15
C GLY A 280 -18.00 -17.71 -0.62
N GLN A 281 -17.80 -18.83 0.07
CA GLN A 281 -17.79 -18.89 1.54
C GLN A 281 -16.47 -18.42 2.16
N ASP A 282 -16.58 -17.87 3.38
CA ASP A 282 -15.41 -17.67 4.21
C ASP A 282 -14.77 -19.00 4.65
N ARG A 283 -13.54 -18.92 5.15
CA ARG A 283 -12.75 -20.11 5.51
C ARG A 283 -13.39 -20.95 6.63
N GLU A 284 -14.16 -20.35 7.53
CA GLU A 284 -14.72 -21.03 8.69
C GLU A 284 -15.99 -21.80 8.34
N GLU A 285 -16.87 -21.23 7.51
CA GLU A 285 -18.03 -21.93 6.97
C GLU A 285 -17.61 -23.13 6.13
N MET A 286 -16.62 -22.93 5.25
CA MET A 286 -16.06 -24.00 4.44
C MET A 286 -15.51 -25.16 5.31
N ASN A 287 -14.84 -24.87 6.43
CA ASN A 287 -14.34 -25.91 7.34
C ASN A 287 -15.47 -26.77 7.95
N CYS A 288 -16.67 -26.21 8.13
CA CYS A 288 -17.82 -26.97 8.62
C CYS A 288 -18.31 -27.96 7.55
N GLU A 289 -18.45 -27.49 6.30
CA GLU A 289 -18.82 -28.32 5.14
C GLU A 289 -17.80 -29.45 4.91
N LEU A 290 -16.51 -29.15 5.03
CA LEU A 290 -15.41 -30.13 4.93
C LEU A 290 -15.51 -31.26 5.97
N ALA A 291 -16.07 -30.99 7.15
CA ALA A 291 -16.23 -31.96 8.23
C ALA A 291 -17.50 -32.82 8.11
N GLU A 292 -18.40 -32.52 7.17
CA GLU A 292 -19.60 -33.30 6.93
C GLU A 292 -19.32 -34.63 6.23
N HIS A 293 -20.19 -35.62 6.47
CA HIS A 293 -20.11 -36.93 5.85
C HIS A 293 -20.39 -36.85 4.34
N PHE A 294 -19.54 -37.47 3.52
CA PHE A 294 -19.65 -37.48 2.08
C PHE A 294 -20.14 -38.83 1.53
N ILE A 295 -19.27 -39.84 1.39
CA ILE A 295 -19.63 -41.18 0.86
C ILE A 295 -19.22 -42.29 1.83
N HIS A 296 -17.96 -42.28 2.26
CA HIS A 296 -17.40 -43.27 3.18
C HIS A 296 -17.01 -42.64 4.52
N ASP A 297 -16.58 -41.38 4.50
CA ASP A 297 -16.13 -40.63 5.67
C ASP A 297 -16.49 -39.13 5.48
N SER A 298 -15.84 -38.21 6.19
CA SER A 298 -15.97 -36.78 5.91
C SER A 298 -15.32 -36.38 4.59
N LEU A 299 -15.83 -35.33 3.94
CA LEU A 299 -15.31 -34.82 2.67
C LEU A 299 -13.79 -34.54 2.74
N GLU A 300 -13.34 -33.89 3.82
CA GLU A 300 -11.92 -33.62 4.09
C GLU A 300 -11.10 -34.91 4.26
N ASN A 301 -11.67 -35.94 4.90
CA ASN A 301 -10.96 -37.19 5.13
C ASN A 301 -10.68 -37.92 3.83
N GLU A 302 -11.71 -38.06 3.00
CA GLU A 302 -11.61 -38.75 1.72
C GLU A 302 -10.62 -38.03 0.79
N ALA A 303 -10.66 -36.70 0.72
CA ALA A 303 -9.75 -35.90 -0.10
C ALA A 303 -8.28 -36.01 0.35
N ILE A 304 -7.99 -35.80 1.64
CA ILE A 304 -6.62 -35.80 2.15
C ILE A 304 -6.03 -37.21 2.16
N ASN A 305 -6.83 -38.26 2.41
CA ASN A 305 -6.36 -39.64 2.31
C ASN A 305 -5.93 -39.99 0.89
N LEU A 306 -6.75 -39.62 -0.11
CA LEU A 306 -6.40 -39.80 -1.52
C LEU A 306 -5.15 -39.00 -1.91
N GLN A 307 -5.02 -37.78 -1.40
CA GLN A 307 -3.84 -36.95 -1.64
C GLN A 307 -2.57 -37.58 -1.09
N ASN A 308 -2.61 -38.04 0.16
CA ASN A 308 -1.46 -38.67 0.80
C ASN A 308 -1.09 -39.98 0.09
N GLN A 309 -2.09 -40.76 -0.32
CA GLN A 309 -1.88 -41.95 -1.15
C GLN A 309 -1.16 -41.60 -2.45
N LEU A 310 -1.63 -40.59 -3.20
CA LEU A 310 -1.01 -40.19 -4.47
C LEU A 310 0.39 -39.60 -4.29
N LYS A 311 0.62 -38.80 -3.23
CA LYS A 311 1.97 -38.30 -2.89
C LYS A 311 2.95 -39.46 -2.66
N GLN A 312 2.52 -40.53 -2.00
CA GLN A 312 3.32 -41.74 -1.78
C GLN A 312 3.53 -42.55 -3.07
N GLU A 313 2.49 -42.71 -3.89
CA GLU A 313 2.55 -43.48 -5.15
C GLU A 313 3.43 -42.81 -6.21
N LEU A 314 3.38 -41.48 -6.32
CA LEU A 314 4.08 -40.73 -7.38
C LEU A 314 5.53 -40.37 -7.03
N ASN A 315 5.91 -40.37 -5.75
CA ASN A 315 7.20 -39.87 -5.26
C ASN A 315 7.55 -38.49 -5.88
N GLY A 316 6.55 -37.64 -6.07
CA GLY A 316 6.62 -36.46 -6.95
C GLY A 316 5.60 -35.38 -6.59
N LYS A 317 5.70 -34.23 -7.27
CA LYS A 317 4.88 -33.03 -7.01
C LYS A 317 3.49 -33.17 -7.62
N LEU A 318 2.45 -32.87 -6.84
CA LEU A 318 1.07 -32.82 -7.33
C LEU A 318 0.75 -31.50 -8.04
N CYS A 319 1.57 -30.46 -7.85
CA CYS A 319 1.43 -29.15 -8.47
C CYS A 319 2.73 -28.69 -9.15
N CYS A 320 2.60 -27.75 -10.10
CA CYS A 320 3.71 -27.07 -10.77
C CYS A 320 3.39 -25.60 -11.05
N TYR A 321 4.43 -24.78 -11.23
CA TYR A 321 4.28 -23.44 -11.80
C TYR A 321 4.08 -23.51 -13.32
N ALA A 322 3.57 -22.42 -13.89
CA ALA A 322 3.50 -22.23 -15.34
C ALA A 322 4.90 -22.25 -15.99
N GLY A 323 4.93 -22.57 -17.28
CA GLY A 323 6.18 -22.64 -18.05
C GLY A 323 6.82 -21.27 -18.27
N SER A 324 6.00 -20.24 -18.52
CA SER A 324 6.38 -18.84 -18.64
C SER A 324 7.10 -18.34 -17.39
N ILE A 325 6.52 -18.59 -16.20
CA ILE A 325 7.10 -18.27 -14.90
C ILE A 325 8.45 -18.95 -14.72
N ALA A 326 8.56 -20.24 -15.06
CA ALA A 326 9.83 -20.96 -14.96
C ALA A 326 10.91 -20.34 -15.88
N TYR A 327 10.52 -19.91 -17.08
CA TYR A 327 11.40 -19.23 -18.03
C TYR A 327 11.82 -17.83 -17.56
N GLN A 328 10.86 -17.02 -17.12
CA GLN A 328 11.10 -15.69 -16.56
C GLN A 328 11.99 -15.76 -15.32
N ARG A 329 11.77 -16.72 -14.41
CA ARG A 329 12.63 -16.93 -13.23
C ARG A 329 14.07 -17.21 -13.64
N LYS A 330 14.27 -18.06 -14.64
CA LYS A 330 15.60 -18.33 -15.17
C LYS A 330 16.25 -17.05 -15.71
N GLN A 331 15.53 -16.27 -16.49
CA GLN A 331 16.03 -14.98 -17.00
C GLN A 331 16.31 -13.96 -15.89
N ARG A 332 15.42 -13.84 -14.90
CA ARG A 332 15.60 -12.96 -13.73
C ARG A 332 16.83 -13.36 -12.93
N ILE A 333 17.05 -14.66 -12.72
CA ILE A 333 18.26 -15.17 -12.04
C ILE A 333 19.50 -14.81 -12.87
N GLU A 334 19.50 -15.10 -14.16
CA GLU A 334 20.65 -14.79 -15.03
C GLU A 334 20.95 -13.28 -15.11
N ARG A 335 19.91 -12.43 -15.13
CA ARG A 335 20.04 -10.96 -15.09
C ARG A 335 20.51 -10.49 -13.72
N ALA A 336 19.99 -11.04 -12.63
CA ALA A 336 20.42 -10.72 -11.27
C ALA A 336 21.88 -11.12 -11.03
N GLU A 337 22.31 -12.29 -11.53
CA GLU A 337 23.72 -12.71 -11.47
C GLU A 337 24.63 -11.77 -12.26
N ARG A 338 24.20 -11.29 -13.44
CA ARG A 338 24.94 -10.27 -14.22
C ARG A 338 24.98 -8.92 -13.51
N LYS A 339 23.86 -8.47 -12.93
CA LYS A 339 23.78 -7.23 -12.16
C LYS A 339 24.65 -7.30 -10.91
N GLU A 340 24.59 -8.39 -10.14
CA GLU A 340 25.47 -8.60 -8.99
C GLU A 340 26.96 -8.64 -9.42
N ALA A 341 27.26 -9.20 -10.60
CA ALA A 341 28.61 -9.17 -11.16
C ALA A 341 29.07 -7.76 -11.60
N ARG A 342 28.14 -6.93 -12.09
CA ARG A 342 28.38 -5.53 -12.47
C ARG A 342 28.53 -4.61 -11.25
N ASP A 343 27.77 -4.85 -10.20
CA ASP A 343 27.76 -4.00 -8.99
C ASP A 343 28.92 -4.36 -8.03
N LYS A 344 29.67 -5.44 -8.31
CA LYS A 344 30.96 -5.76 -7.67
C LYS A 344 32.04 -4.78 -8.09
N TYR A 345 33.07 -4.65 -7.25
CA TYR A 345 34.26 -3.83 -7.52
C TYR A 345 34.85 -4.06 -8.92
N LEU A 346 35.02 -2.99 -9.70
CA LEU A 346 35.46 -2.95 -11.12
C LEU A 346 34.45 -3.48 -12.14
N GLY A 347 33.19 -3.70 -11.75
CA GLY A 347 32.17 -4.25 -12.63
C GLY A 347 31.67 -3.26 -13.69
N GLY A 348 31.60 -1.97 -13.40
CA GLY A 348 31.35 -0.91 -14.37
C GLY A 348 32.49 -0.76 -15.38
N LEU A 349 33.74 -0.78 -14.91
CA LEU A 349 34.94 -0.75 -15.76
C LEU A 349 35.00 -1.96 -16.69
N LYS A 350 34.68 -3.15 -16.17
CA LYS A 350 34.61 -4.38 -16.96
C LYS A 350 33.51 -4.29 -18.03
N MET A 351 32.32 -3.82 -17.65
CA MET A 351 31.19 -3.63 -18.55
C MET A 351 31.55 -2.72 -19.74
N ALA A 352 32.11 -1.52 -19.48
CA ALA A 352 32.49 -0.61 -20.54
C ALA A 352 33.66 -1.15 -21.39
N SER A 353 34.61 -1.86 -20.77
CA SER A 353 35.73 -2.48 -21.48
C SER A 353 35.26 -3.61 -22.42
N GLU A 354 34.27 -4.42 -22.01
CA GLU A 354 33.66 -5.44 -22.87
C GLU A 354 32.99 -4.81 -24.10
N PHE A 355 32.28 -3.69 -23.91
CA PHE A 355 31.74 -2.92 -25.03
C PHE A 355 32.86 -2.41 -25.95
N MET A 356 33.92 -1.79 -25.42
CA MET A 356 35.04 -1.29 -26.23
C MET A 356 35.77 -2.41 -27.01
N LEU A 357 35.89 -3.60 -26.44
CA LEU A 357 36.47 -4.78 -27.09
C LEU A 357 35.65 -5.28 -28.28
N SER A 358 34.35 -4.97 -28.33
CA SER A 358 33.46 -5.37 -29.43
C SER A 358 33.63 -4.51 -30.70
N LEU A 359 34.37 -3.41 -30.63
CA LEU A 359 34.56 -2.46 -31.72
C LEU A 359 35.77 -2.80 -32.60
N GLU A 360 35.74 -2.40 -33.88
CA GLU A 360 36.79 -2.72 -34.87
C GLU A 360 38.16 -2.12 -34.50
N ASN A 361 38.19 -0.93 -33.89
CA ASN A 361 39.41 -0.24 -33.44
C ASN A 361 39.72 -0.43 -31.94
N SER A 362 39.16 -1.48 -31.31
CA SER A 362 39.23 -1.75 -29.87
C SER A 362 40.61 -1.55 -29.22
N HIS A 363 41.68 -2.05 -29.84
CA HIS A 363 43.03 -1.97 -29.26
C HIS A 363 43.56 -0.53 -29.21
N ALA A 364 43.26 0.30 -30.20
CA ALA A 364 43.67 1.70 -30.24
C ALA A 364 42.82 2.55 -29.29
N LEU A 365 41.52 2.27 -29.19
CA LEU A 365 40.61 2.93 -28.25
C LEU A 365 40.98 2.61 -26.79
N LEU A 366 41.29 1.35 -26.47
CA LEU A 366 41.72 0.95 -25.13
C LEU A 366 43.11 1.51 -24.76
N ALA A 367 44.02 1.64 -25.73
CA ALA A 367 45.32 2.30 -25.53
C ALA A 367 45.14 3.80 -25.21
N TYR A 368 44.24 4.47 -25.93
CA TYR A 368 43.86 5.85 -25.66
C TYR A 368 43.27 6.00 -24.25
N ILE A 369 42.27 5.19 -23.88
CA ILE A 369 41.64 5.20 -22.55
C ILE A 369 42.68 5.04 -21.42
N SER A 370 43.58 4.07 -21.55
CA SER A 370 44.53 3.71 -20.48
C SER A 370 45.70 4.69 -20.32
N THR A 371 46.25 5.22 -21.43
CA THR A 371 47.51 5.98 -21.41
C THR A 371 47.42 7.38 -22.02
N GLY A 372 46.36 7.66 -22.78
CA GLY A 372 46.21 8.89 -23.56
C GLY A 372 47.06 8.91 -24.83
N GLU A 373 47.73 7.81 -25.18
CA GLU A 373 48.51 7.69 -26.41
C GLU A 373 47.59 7.66 -27.65
N ASN A 374 48.07 8.22 -28.76
CA ASN A 374 47.36 8.28 -30.06
C ASN A 374 45.97 8.94 -30.02
N PRO A 375 45.83 10.20 -29.54
CA PRO A 375 44.53 10.89 -29.47
C PRO A 375 43.86 11.09 -30.84
N GLN A 376 44.61 10.97 -31.94
CA GLN A 376 44.08 11.03 -33.30
C GLN A 376 43.06 9.92 -33.58
N ILE A 377 43.04 8.83 -32.80
CA ILE A 377 42.03 7.76 -32.95
C ILE A 377 40.59 8.28 -32.74
N LEU A 378 40.43 9.37 -31.98
CA LEU A 378 39.12 9.99 -31.80
C LEU A 378 38.56 10.58 -33.10
N ASP A 379 39.42 10.98 -34.04
CA ASP A 379 39.02 11.53 -35.34
C ASP A 379 38.46 10.42 -36.28
N ASP A 380 38.77 9.16 -35.99
CA ASP A 380 38.35 7.98 -36.76
C ASP A 380 37.04 7.35 -36.22
N ILE A 381 36.45 7.91 -35.15
CA ILE A 381 35.19 7.42 -34.57
C ILE A 381 34.01 7.91 -35.40
N GLU A 382 33.29 6.98 -36.03
CA GLU A 382 32.02 7.27 -36.69
C GLU A 382 30.85 7.27 -35.70
N TYR A 383 29.88 8.17 -35.93
CA TYR A 383 28.61 8.21 -35.22
C TYR A 383 27.75 6.99 -35.59
N PHE A 384 27.26 6.24 -34.60
CA PHE A 384 26.29 5.16 -34.80
C PHE A 384 25.49 4.90 -33.51
N ASN A 385 24.29 4.30 -33.66
CA ASN A 385 23.47 3.93 -32.51
C ASN A 385 24.10 2.75 -31.75
N ILE A 386 24.58 3.00 -30.54
CA ILE A 386 25.26 2.01 -29.69
C ILE A 386 24.31 0.96 -29.10
N VAL A 387 22.99 1.20 -29.08
CA VAL A 387 22.00 0.32 -28.43
C VAL A 387 21.90 -1.05 -29.14
N PRO A 388 21.62 -1.15 -30.46
CA PRO A 388 21.56 -2.45 -31.14
C PRO A 388 22.91 -3.20 -31.16
N HIS A 389 24.02 -2.45 -31.12
CA HIS A 389 25.35 -3.04 -31.08
C HIS A 389 25.63 -3.68 -29.71
N SER A 390 25.30 -2.97 -28.63
CA SER A 390 25.46 -3.46 -27.26
C SER A 390 24.57 -4.67 -26.95
N GLU A 391 23.31 -4.70 -27.40
CA GLU A 391 22.41 -5.85 -27.22
C GLU A 391 23.03 -7.14 -27.77
N LYS A 392 23.70 -7.03 -28.92
CA LYS A 392 24.28 -8.17 -29.63
C LYS A 392 25.66 -8.58 -29.12
N HIS A 393 26.47 -7.64 -28.64
CA HIS A 393 27.89 -7.84 -28.42
C HIS A 393 28.38 -7.55 -26.99
N ALA A 394 27.61 -6.82 -26.18
CA ALA A 394 27.96 -6.41 -24.82
C ALA A 394 26.70 -6.31 -23.92
N LEU A 395 26.09 -7.45 -23.60
CA LEU A 395 24.77 -7.54 -22.96
C LEU A 395 24.69 -6.78 -21.62
N THR A 396 25.73 -6.80 -20.79
CA THR A 396 25.74 -6.08 -19.50
C THR A 396 25.71 -4.56 -19.69
N PHE A 397 26.35 -4.05 -20.76
CA PHE A 397 26.31 -2.63 -21.12
C PHE A 397 24.93 -2.23 -21.68
N PHE A 398 24.32 -3.10 -22.50
CA PHE A 398 22.94 -2.92 -22.95
C PHE A 398 21.94 -2.92 -21.79
N GLU A 399 22.05 -3.86 -20.84
CA GLU A 399 21.20 -3.91 -19.66
C GLU A 399 21.33 -2.66 -18.79
N ALA A 400 22.52 -2.03 -18.73
CA ALA A 400 22.71 -0.74 -18.05
C ALA A 400 21.98 0.40 -18.77
N ILE A 401 22.10 0.49 -20.10
CA ILE A 401 21.33 1.48 -20.89
C ILE A 401 19.82 1.27 -20.71
N GLN A 402 19.35 0.03 -20.73
CA GLN A 402 17.93 -0.30 -20.54
C GLN A 402 17.42 0.06 -19.14
N GLU A 403 18.30 0.01 -18.11
CA GLU A 403 17.94 0.40 -16.75
C GLU A 403 17.85 1.92 -16.57
N SER A 404 18.66 2.68 -17.32
CA SER A 404 18.75 4.14 -17.21
C SER A 404 17.88 4.92 -18.21
N CYS A 405 17.51 4.32 -19.35
CA CYS A 405 16.78 5.01 -20.41
C CYS A 405 15.42 4.34 -20.63
N TRP A 406 14.33 5.07 -20.37
CA TRP A 406 12.97 4.53 -20.55
C TRP A 406 12.51 4.54 -22.02
N ASP A 407 13.04 5.44 -22.86
CA ASP A 407 12.85 5.44 -24.31
C ASP A 407 14.17 5.18 -25.06
N MET A 408 14.42 3.92 -25.43
CA MET A 408 15.61 3.53 -26.19
C MET A 408 15.44 3.71 -27.71
N ASP A 409 14.21 3.97 -28.19
CA ASP A 409 13.94 4.22 -29.61
C ASP A 409 14.31 5.67 -29.98
N ASP A 410 14.32 6.58 -29.01
CA ASP A 410 14.89 7.93 -29.12
C ASP A 410 16.36 7.98 -28.69
N PHE A 411 17.27 8.11 -29.66
CA PHE A 411 18.70 8.15 -29.38
C PHE A 411 19.16 9.46 -28.71
N ASP A 412 18.42 10.56 -28.86
CA ASP A 412 18.68 11.79 -28.11
C ASP A 412 18.35 11.57 -26.62
N HIS A 413 17.27 10.86 -26.32
CA HIS A 413 16.93 10.48 -24.94
C HIS A 413 18.01 9.59 -24.30
N VAL A 414 18.58 8.65 -25.05
CA VAL A 414 19.71 7.83 -24.57
C VAL A 414 20.95 8.67 -24.29
N ARG A 415 21.24 9.70 -25.10
CA ARG A 415 22.36 10.63 -24.87
C ARG A 415 22.15 11.42 -23.59
N ASP A 416 20.96 11.96 -23.38
CA ASP A 416 20.66 12.84 -22.25
C ASP A 416 20.75 12.04 -20.93
N ASN A 417 20.26 10.80 -20.89
CA ASN A 417 20.33 9.97 -19.67
C ASN A 417 21.64 9.16 -19.54
N PHE A 418 22.64 9.43 -20.39
CA PHE A 418 23.85 8.60 -20.42
C PHE A 418 24.75 8.79 -19.19
N HIS A 419 24.55 9.86 -18.41
CA HIS A 419 25.28 10.12 -17.16
C HIS A 419 25.09 8.97 -16.16
N GLU A 420 23.89 8.40 -16.02
CA GLU A 420 23.63 7.26 -15.13
C GLU A 420 24.44 6.00 -15.51
N VAL A 421 24.65 5.76 -16.81
CA VAL A 421 25.51 4.65 -17.29
C VAL A 421 26.97 4.93 -16.94
N MET A 422 27.40 6.19 -16.96
CA MET A 422 28.75 6.61 -16.59
C MET A 422 28.96 6.62 -15.07
N GLU A 423 27.93 6.77 -14.25
CA GLU A 423 28.04 6.64 -12.78
C GLU A 423 28.56 5.25 -12.38
N LEU A 424 28.17 4.19 -13.10
CA LEU A 424 28.71 2.84 -12.86
C LEU A 424 30.24 2.78 -13.06
N LEU A 425 30.78 3.57 -13.98
CA LEU A 425 32.22 3.73 -14.18
C LEU A 425 32.85 4.67 -13.14
N ALA A 426 32.16 5.76 -12.80
CA ALA A 426 32.60 6.71 -11.79
C ALA A 426 32.74 6.03 -10.42
N LYS A 427 31.82 5.15 -10.07
CA LYS A 427 31.88 4.30 -8.87
C LYS A 427 33.18 3.50 -8.77
N ASP A 428 33.60 2.89 -9.87
CA ASP A 428 34.82 2.08 -9.90
C ASP A 428 36.10 2.92 -9.93
N LEU A 429 36.06 4.10 -10.56
CA LEU A 429 37.24 4.92 -10.83
C LEU A 429 37.48 6.04 -9.80
N LEU A 430 36.43 6.57 -9.19
CA LEU A 430 36.44 7.82 -8.41
C LEU A 430 36.03 7.67 -6.94
N GLN A 431 35.37 6.58 -6.54
CA GLN A 431 35.09 6.37 -5.12
C GLN A 431 36.37 5.94 -4.38
N ASP A 432 36.68 6.65 -3.29
CA ASP A 432 37.69 6.25 -2.32
C ASP A 432 37.21 4.96 -1.65
N ASN A 433 37.60 3.81 -2.21
CA ASN A 433 37.37 2.53 -1.54
C ASN A 433 38.25 2.49 -0.29
N ASP A 434 37.64 2.14 0.85
CA ASP A 434 38.34 1.88 2.11
C ASP A 434 39.63 1.10 1.84
N GLU A 435 40.75 1.72 2.24
CA GLU A 435 42.12 1.25 2.10
C GLU A 435 42.24 -0.25 2.47
N ASP A 436 42.49 -1.17 1.51
CA ASP A 436 43.16 -2.48 1.76
C ASP A 436 43.12 -3.50 0.57
N MET A 437 43.47 -3.11 -0.67
CA MET A 437 43.46 -4.05 -1.81
C MET A 437 44.68 -3.95 -2.74
N ASP A 438 45.20 -5.10 -3.20
CA ASP A 438 46.38 -5.21 -4.08
C ASP A 438 45.97 -5.61 -5.51
N GLU A 439 46.25 -4.75 -6.48
CA GLU A 439 45.83 -4.88 -7.90
C GLU A 439 46.83 -5.67 -8.75
N ALA A 440 46.33 -6.52 -9.65
CA ALA A 440 47.13 -7.11 -10.74
C ALA A 440 46.73 -6.50 -12.09
N GLU A 441 47.65 -5.76 -12.72
CA GLU A 441 47.45 -5.20 -14.06
C GLU A 441 47.75 -6.22 -15.19
N ILE A 442 46.87 -6.29 -16.21
CA ILE A 442 47.16 -6.89 -17.51
C ILE A 442 46.94 -5.81 -18.57
N ASN A 443 47.98 -5.50 -19.36
CA ASN A 443 47.95 -4.48 -20.42
C ASN A 443 47.48 -3.09 -19.96
N GLY A 444 47.81 -2.68 -18.73
CA GLY A 444 47.42 -1.37 -18.19
C GLY A 444 46.01 -1.29 -17.61
N PHE A 445 45.31 -2.43 -17.46
CA PHE A 445 44.01 -2.55 -16.78
C PHE A 445 44.10 -3.48 -15.57
N ILE A 446 43.45 -3.10 -14.47
CA ILE A 446 43.34 -3.92 -13.25
C ILE A 446 42.46 -5.14 -13.56
N SER A 447 43.02 -6.33 -13.42
CA SER A 447 42.42 -7.59 -13.87
C SER A 447 42.00 -8.54 -12.74
N ARG A 448 42.59 -8.45 -11.53
CA ARG A 448 42.28 -9.28 -10.32
C ARG A 448 42.84 -8.65 -9.04
N VAL A 449 42.25 -8.96 -7.87
CA VAL A 449 42.71 -8.53 -6.53
C VAL A 449 42.70 -9.70 -5.53
N ASN A 450 43.71 -9.76 -4.65
CA ASN A 450 43.74 -10.59 -3.42
C ASN A 450 43.93 -9.68 -2.19
N PRO A 451 43.35 -10.01 -1.02
CA PRO A 451 43.51 -9.21 0.20
C PRO A 451 44.94 -9.32 0.78
N LYS A 452 45.47 -8.20 1.32
CA LYS A 452 46.76 -8.15 2.04
C LYS A 452 46.53 -7.98 3.56
N PRO A 453 47.39 -8.55 4.42
CA PRO A 453 47.30 -8.39 5.87
C PRO A 453 48.05 -7.14 6.37
N GLU A 454 47.30 -6.26 7.05
CA GLU A 454 47.65 -5.26 8.08
C GLU A 454 48.97 -4.46 7.96
N ASN A 455 48.88 -3.13 7.78
CA ASN A 455 49.42 -2.11 8.71
C ASN A 455 49.13 -0.66 8.24
N ILE A 456 48.55 0.13 9.15
CA ILE A 456 48.09 1.52 8.99
C ILE A 456 49.25 2.53 9.12
N THR A 457 49.29 3.54 8.23
CA THR A 457 49.72 4.91 8.57
C THR A 457 49.09 5.94 7.61
N LEU A 458 48.29 6.85 8.18
CA LEU A 458 47.66 8.02 7.55
C LEU A 458 48.65 8.94 6.80
N ALA A 459 48.28 9.35 5.58
CA ALA A 459 48.92 10.43 4.82
C ALA A 459 47.97 11.63 4.64
N SER A 460 48.56 12.83 4.66
CA SER A 460 47.90 14.15 4.70
C SER A 460 47.37 14.65 3.36
N ALA A 461 46.36 15.51 3.42
CA ALA A 461 45.58 16.17 2.35
C ALA A 461 46.32 17.04 1.29
N ASN A 462 47.62 16.90 1.06
CA ASN A 462 48.36 17.71 0.07
C ASN A 462 49.21 16.89 -0.93
N SER A 463 48.83 15.63 -1.16
CA SER A 463 49.35 14.84 -2.27
C SER A 463 48.26 13.87 -2.73
N GLN A 464 47.43 14.26 -3.70
CA GLN A 464 46.58 13.29 -4.37
C GLN A 464 47.50 12.20 -4.97
N PRO A 465 47.25 10.91 -4.71
CA PRO A 465 48.01 9.82 -5.32
C PRO A 465 47.96 9.89 -6.85
N GLU A 466 49.07 9.57 -7.53
CA GLU A 466 49.11 9.49 -9.01
C GLU A 466 48.01 8.57 -9.59
N SER A 467 47.53 7.60 -8.80
CA SER A 467 46.43 6.70 -9.17
C SER A 467 45.08 7.42 -9.31
N GLN A 468 44.71 8.34 -8.42
CA GLN A 468 43.45 9.09 -8.51
C GLN A 468 43.42 10.00 -9.75
N VAL A 469 44.54 10.67 -10.06
CA VAL A 469 44.68 11.48 -11.28
C VAL A 469 44.56 10.61 -12.55
N ARG A 470 45.12 9.40 -12.53
CA ARG A 470 45.01 8.44 -13.65
C ARG A 470 43.57 7.97 -13.84
N SER A 471 42.86 7.61 -12.77
CA SER A 471 41.46 7.17 -12.84
C SER A 471 40.51 8.26 -13.34
N ALA A 472 40.69 9.50 -12.86
CA ALA A 472 39.95 10.67 -13.33
C ALA A 472 40.17 10.92 -14.85
N GLN A 473 41.42 10.80 -15.32
CA GLN A 473 41.73 10.88 -16.74
C GLN A 473 41.15 9.71 -17.56
N THR A 474 41.07 8.51 -16.99
CA THR A 474 40.46 7.35 -17.62
C THR A 474 38.96 7.56 -17.85
N LEU A 475 38.22 8.07 -16.86
CA LEU A 475 36.79 8.37 -17.04
C LEU A 475 36.57 9.42 -18.13
N LEU A 476 37.33 10.53 -18.12
CA LEU A 476 37.24 11.57 -19.16
C LEU A 476 37.44 11.02 -20.57
N ARG A 477 38.36 10.06 -20.75
CA ARG A 477 38.63 9.45 -22.05
C ARG A 477 37.53 8.50 -22.50
N PHE A 478 36.84 7.84 -21.58
CA PHE A 478 35.60 7.12 -21.91
C PHE A 478 34.53 8.10 -22.39
N VAL A 479 34.33 9.22 -21.68
CA VAL A 479 33.36 10.26 -22.08
C VAL A 479 33.71 10.88 -23.43
N ASP A 480 35.00 11.13 -23.73
CA ASP A 480 35.43 11.63 -25.05
C ASP A 480 35.03 10.69 -26.21
N ILE A 481 35.13 9.38 -25.99
CA ILE A 481 34.74 8.37 -26.98
C ILE A 481 33.22 8.36 -27.16
N PHE A 482 32.45 8.36 -26.07
CA PHE A 482 30.99 8.38 -26.14
C PHE A 482 30.45 9.68 -26.73
N TYR A 483 31.07 10.83 -26.44
CA TYR A 483 30.76 12.11 -27.07
C TYR A 483 30.83 12.04 -28.60
N ARG A 484 31.78 11.26 -29.14
CA ARG A 484 31.91 11.02 -30.59
C ARG A 484 30.87 10.01 -31.10
N PHE A 485 30.55 8.96 -30.34
CA PHE A 485 29.44 8.06 -30.68
C PHE A 485 28.08 8.75 -30.70
N PHE A 486 27.90 9.81 -29.91
CA PHE A 486 26.72 10.70 -29.94
C PHE A 486 26.86 11.87 -30.91
N GLY A 487 27.89 11.87 -31.78
CA GLY A 487 27.96 12.81 -32.89
C GLY A 487 28.31 14.25 -32.48
N LEU A 488 28.99 14.43 -31.35
CA LEU A 488 29.46 15.74 -30.84
C LEU A 488 28.36 16.71 -30.48
N GLN A 489 27.22 16.16 -30.08
CA GLN A 489 26.15 16.88 -29.44
C GLN A 489 26.45 17.05 -27.96
N ALA A 490 26.06 18.18 -27.38
CA ALA A 490 26.22 18.42 -25.96
C ALA A 490 25.45 17.35 -25.16
N PHE A 491 26.03 16.94 -24.03
CA PHE A 491 25.30 16.20 -23.01
C PHE A 491 24.42 17.16 -22.19
N ASN A 492 23.54 16.61 -21.37
CA ASN A 492 22.79 17.37 -20.37
C ASN A 492 23.70 17.88 -19.23
N ASP A 493 23.11 18.66 -18.33
CA ASP A 493 23.82 19.28 -17.21
C ASP A 493 24.26 18.23 -16.18
N GLU A 494 23.54 17.12 -16.04
CA GLU A 494 23.86 16.03 -15.13
C GLU A 494 25.20 15.33 -15.48
N MET A 495 25.57 15.28 -16.77
CA MET A 495 26.91 14.86 -17.18
C MET A 495 28.00 15.87 -16.78
N CYS A 496 27.67 17.17 -16.75
CA CYS A 496 28.55 18.21 -16.23
C CYS A 496 28.76 17.99 -14.72
N ASP A 497 27.68 17.73 -13.97
CA ASP A 497 27.71 17.53 -12.52
C ASP A 497 28.58 16.33 -12.12
N LEU A 498 28.44 15.21 -12.85
CA LEU A 498 29.24 14.01 -12.68
C LEU A 498 30.76 14.28 -12.83
N LEU A 499 31.15 15.19 -13.72
CA LEU A 499 32.56 15.48 -14.03
C LEU A 499 33.14 16.67 -13.23
N THR A 500 32.28 17.56 -12.76
CA THR A 500 32.67 18.79 -12.05
C THR A 500 32.51 18.69 -10.53
N GLY A 501 31.97 17.58 -10.03
CA GLY A 501 31.95 17.23 -8.61
C GLY A 501 30.81 17.86 -7.83
N GLU A 502 29.70 18.20 -8.50
CA GLU A 502 28.43 18.61 -7.87
C GLU A 502 27.58 17.38 -7.46
N THR A 503 28.10 16.17 -7.69
CA THR A 503 27.56 14.87 -7.25
C THR A 503 28.39 14.28 -6.09
N GLU A 504 28.14 13.03 -5.67
CA GLU A 504 28.93 12.35 -4.62
C GLU A 504 30.41 12.08 -4.98
N TYR A 505 30.85 12.43 -6.21
CA TYR A 505 32.18 12.18 -6.74
C TYR A 505 33.06 13.43 -6.71
N GLN A 506 34.39 13.25 -6.57
CA GLN A 506 35.33 14.38 -6.64
C GLN A 506 35.38 14.99 -8.04
N ALA A 507 35.45 16.33 -8.09
CA ALA A 507 35.62 17.09 -9.32
C ALA A 507 36.84 16.63 -10.14
N ILE A 508 36.61 16.26 -11.39
CA ILE A 508 37.65 15.78 -12.33
C ILE A 508 38.15 16.90 -13.23
N ILE A 509 37.25 17.81 -13.62
CA ILE A 509 37.54 19.01 -14.42
C ILE A 509 36.74 20.19 -13.88
N SER A 510 37.19 21.41 -14.18
CA SER A 510 36.40 22.60 -13.88
C SER A 510 35.19 22.72 -14.80
N VAL A 511 34.14 23.45 -14.38
CA VAL A 511 32.98 23.80 -15.21
C VAL A 511 33.42 24.49 -16.51
N ASP A 512 34.40 25.39 -16.44
CA ASP A 512 34.97 26.05 -17.61
C ASP A 512 35.64 25.07 -18.58
N ASP A 513 36.39 24.09 -18.07
CA ASP A 513 37.04 23.05 -18.88
C ASP A 513 36.04 22.06 -19.48
N TYR A 514 34.95 21.73 -18.76
CA TYR A 514 33.86 20.89 -19.28
C TYR A 514 33.23 21.53 -20.51
N TYR A 515 32.78 22.77 -20.39
CA TYR A 515 32.15 23.45 -21.52
C TYR A 515 33.14 23.73 -22.65
N ALA A 516 34.42 23.98 -22.35
CA ALA A 516 35.43 24.10 -23.41
C ALA A 516 35.64 22.79 -24.19
N ARG A 517 35.40 21.64 -23.55
CA ARG A 517 35.64 20.31 -24.10
C ARG A 517 34.43 19.69 -24.79
N PHE A 518 33.23 19.84 -24.24
CA PHE A 518 32.02 19.12 -24.67
C PHE A 518 30.93 20.00 -25.30
N MET A 519 31.13 21.32 -25.40
CA MET A 519 30.21 22.20 -26.14
C MET A 519 30.55 22.31 -27.64
N PRO A 520 29.54 22.29 -28.53
CA PRO A 520 29.73 22.53 -29.95
C PRO A 520 30.34 23.91 -30.24
N ALA A 521 31.24 23.98 -31.22
CA ALA A 521 31.82 25.23 -31.69
C ALA A 521 30.74 26.13 -32.31
N GLY A 522 30.35 27.20 -31.60
CA GLY A 522 29.33 28.17 -32.03
C GLY A 522 28.12 28.33 -31.11
N ALA A 523 28.01 27.55 -30.03
CA ALA A 523 27.07 27.85 -28.95
C ALA A 523 27.42 29.22 -28.34
N GLU A 524 26.48 30.18 -28.35
CA GLU A 524 26.73 31.54 -27.86
C GLU A 524 27.22 31.52 -26.41
N GLN A 525 28.38 32.14 -26.17
CA GLN A 525 28.94 32.29 -24.83
C GLN A 525 28.12 33.34 -24.08
N LYS A 526 27.09 32.94 -23.33
CA LYS A 526 26.33 33.82 -22.43
C LYS A 526 27.14 34.24 -21.18
N SER A 527 28.41 34.66 -21.29
CA SER A 527 29.03 35.38 -20.16
C SER A 527 28.52 36.82 -20.17
N THR A 528 27.56 37.14 -19.32
CA THR A 528 27.11 38.51 -19.09
C THR A 528 28.12 39.28 -18.23
N ASN A 529 28.09 40.62 -18.29
CA ASN A 529 29.10 41.52 -17.73
C ASN A 529 29.47 41.21 -16.25
N GLY A 530 30.52 40.43 -16.01
CA GLY A 530 31.13 40.24 -14.68
C GLY A 530 30.75 38.96 -13.92
N VAL A 531 30.01 38.03 -14.54
CA VAL A 531 29.66 36.71 -13.96
C VAL A 531 30.40 35.61 -14.75
N SER A 532 31.15 34.77 -14.05
CA SER A 532 31.81 33.58 -14.64
C SER A 532 30.79 32.48 -14.94
N ARG A 533 31.14 31.47 -15.75
CA ARG A 533 30.23 30.36 -16.04
C ARG A 533 29.94 29.50 -14.82
N ALA A 534 30.95 29.31 -13.96
CA ALA A 534 30.76 28.62 -12.69
C ALA A 534 29.74 29.37 -11.82
N GLU A 535 29.90 30.70 -11.66
CA GLU A 535 28.92 31.51 -10.91
C GLU A 535 27.53 31.51 -11.56
N GLN A 536 27.44 31.50 -12.89
CA GLN A 536 26.15 31.41 -13.59
C GLN A 536 25.46 30.07 -13.35
N LYS A 537 26.20 28.96 -13.43
CA LYS A 537 25.65 27.61 -13.16
C LYS A 537 25.22 27.47 -11.71
N SER A 538 26.05 27.93 -10.76
CA SER A 538 25.68 27.97 -9.34
C SER A 538 24.47 28.87 -9.08
N LEU A 539 24.31 29.97 -9.83
CA LEU A 539 23.12 30.80 -9.76
C LEU A 539 21.88 30.07 -10.29
N GLU A 540 21.97 29.42 -11.45
CA GLU A 540 20.86 28.65 -12.05
C GLU A 540 20.41 27.53 -11.09
N SER A 541 21.36 26.74 -10.58
CA SER A 541 21.10 25.70 -9.57
C SER A 541 20.46 26.26 -8.29
N LEU A 542 21.01 27.35 -7.72
CA LEU A 542 20.45 27.97 -6.51
C LEU A 542 19.03 28.50 -6.75
N LEU A 543 18.76 29.12 -7.91
CA LEU A 543 17.43 29.62 -8.25
C LEU A 543 16.43 28.47 -8.43
N ASP A 544 16.84 27.36 -9.07
CA ASP A 544 16.01 26.17 -9.24
C ASP A 544 15.70 25.53 -7.89
N GLU A 545 16.68 25.38 -6.99
CA GLU A 545 16.44 24.86 -5.64
C GLU A 545 15.50 25.77 -4.82
N PHE A 546 15.66 27.10 -4.94
CA PHE A 546 14.74 28.04 -4.30
C PHE A 546 13.34 27.97 -4.92
N CYS A 547 13.19 27.69 -6.21
CA CYS A 547 11.90 27.57 -6.88
C CYS A 547 11.25 26.18 -6.77
N ASP A 548 12.01 25.14 -6.44
CA ASP A 548 11.48 23.78 -6.26
C ASP A 548 10.76 23.67 -4.92
N ILE A 549 9.47 24.01 -4.97
CA ILE A 549 8.56 24.00 -3.83
C ILE A 549 8.30 22.55 -3.34
N GLY A 550 8.34 21.56 -4.23
CA GLY A 550 7.93 20.18 -3.93
C GLY A 550 9.03 19.26 -3.40
N TYR A 551 10.30 19.53 -3.71
CA TYR A 551 11.41 18.67 -3.28
C TYR A 551 12.47 19.37 -2.41
N SER A 552 12.61 20.71 -2.52
CA SER A 552 13.69 21.45 -1.87
C SER A 552 13.19 22.42 -0.80
N GLN A 553 13.54 22.11 0.46
CA GLN A 553 13.35 23.01 1.61
C GLN A 553 14.49 24.01 1.68
N ILE A 554 14.20 25.26 2.04
CA ILE A 554 15.25 26.25 2.28
C ILE A 554 16.04 25.84 3.52
N SER A 555 17.32 25.53 3.33
CA SER A 555 18.25 25.02 4.35
C SER A 555 19.32 26.05 4.74
N ALA A 556 20.07 25.79 5.81
CA ALA A 556 21.21 26.63 6.19
C ALA A 556 22.30 26.66 5.09
N GLU A 557 22.56 25.51 4.46
CA GLU A 557 23.54 25.36 3.38
C GLU A 557 23.17 26.22 2.16
N MET A 558 21.90 26.22 1.74
CA MET A 558 21.43 27.07 0.65
C MET A 558 21.59 28.57 0.96
N LEU A 559 21.39 28.97 2.23
CA LEU A 559 21.58 30.35 2.66
C LEU A 559 23.06 30.75 2.70
N GLU A 560 23.96 29.82 3.02
CA GLU A 560 25.41 30.01 2.94
C GLU A 560 25.89 30.11 1.48
N GLN A 561 25.42 29.21 0.61
CA GLN A 561 25.69 29.27 -0.83
C GLN A 561 25.22 30.59 -1.43
N ALA A 562 24.03 31.08 -1.03
CA ALA A 562 23.55 32.40 -1.41
C ALA A 562 24.51 33.52 -0.92
N ASP A 563 24.91 33.50 0.36
CA ASP A 563 25.85 34.49 0.91
C ASP A 563 27.19 34.50 0.14
N GLU A 564 27.72 33.33 -0.24
CA GLU A 564 28.96 33.20 -1.01
C GLU A 564 28.81 33.70 -2.45
N LEU A 565 27.78 33.25 -3.16
CA LEU A 565 27.54 33.59 -4.56
C LEU A 565 27.27 35.09 -4.75
N PHE A 566 26.47 35.68 -3.86
CA PHE A 566 26.08 37.10 -3.96
C PHE A 566 27.08 38.07 -3.35
N ALA A 567 28.21 37.58 -2.81
CA ALA A 567 29.38 38.42 -2.55
C ALA A 567 29.87 39.11 -3.84
N ASN A 568 29.70 38.46 -5.00
CA ASN A 568 29.78 39.11 -6.31
C ASN A 568 28.42 39.77 -6.63
N ARG A 569 28.35 41.10 -6.46
CA ARG A 569 27.12 41.88 -6.72
C ARG A 569 26.60 41.74 -8.15
N ALA A 570 27.44 41.38 -9.14
CA ALA A 570 26.97 41.17 -10.52
C ALA A 570 25.98 40.00 -10.64
N CYS A 571 26.06 39.00 -9.75
CA CYS A 571 25.10 37.88 -9.68
C CYS A 571 23.70 38.32 -9.23
N LEU A 572 23.56 39.51 -8.61
CA LEU A 572 22.27 40.09 -8.22
C LEU A 572 21.55 40.81 -9.38
N ASN A 573 22.05 40.69 -10.61
CA ASN A 573 21.31 41.16 -11.76
C ASN A 573 20.08 40.28 -12.01
N CYS A 574 18.96 40.74 -11.46
CA CYS A 574 17.68 40.05 -11.46
C CYS A 574 16.96 40.00 -12.82
N GLN A 575 17.57 40.53 -13.90
CA GLN A 575 16.92 40.65 -15.21
C GLN A 575 16.48 39.30 -15.80
N ASP A 576 17.27 38.25 -15.58
CA ASP A 576 17.03 36.91 -16.13
C ASP A 576 16.51 35.92 -15.07
N TRP A 577 16.24 36.38 -13.85
CA TRP A 577 15.67 35.53 -12.80
C TRP A 577 14.18 35.26 -13.08
N PRO A 578 13.65 34.08 -12.70
CA PRO A 578 12.23 33.77 -12.82
C PRO A 578 11.33 34.89 -12.26
N GLU A 579 10.18 35.08 -12.90
CA GLU A 579 9.13 36.01 -12.46
C GLU A 579 8.00 35.24 -11.80
N ASP A 580 7.27 35.88 -10.88
CA ASP A 580 6.08 35.32 -10.22
C ASP A 580 6.28 34.03 -9.41
N GLU A 581 7.50 33.77 -8.94
CA GLU A 581 7.85 32.61 -8.11
C GLU A 581 8.05 32.98 -6.62
N LEU A 582 7.40 32.24 -5.71
CA LEU A 582 7.54 32.44 -4.25
C LEU A 582 8.95 32.12 -3.73
N GLY A 583 9.67 31.21 -4.41
CA GLY A 583 11.08 30.93 -4.14
C GLY A 583 11.96 32.17 -4.31
N ILE A 584 11.76 32.87 -5.43
CA ILE A 584 12.47 34.11 -5.75
C ILE A 584 12.12 35.25 -4.80
N ASP A 585 10.84 35.39 -4.44
CA ASP A 585 10.40 36.35 -3.41
C ASP A 585 11.14 36.13 -2.08
N THR A 586 11.31 34.86 -1.68
CA THR A 586 11.96 34.47 -0.44
C THR A 586 13.46 34.78 -0.48
N LEU A 587 14.13 34.47 -1.60
CA LEU A 587 15.54 34.82 -1.80
C LEU A 587 15.74 36.35 -1.75
N CYS A 588 14.86 37.11 -2.41
CA CYS A 588 14.93 38.57 -2.38
C CYS A 588 14.72 39.14 -0.97
N ALA A 589 13.79 38.58 -0.19
CA ALA A 589 13.58 38.94 1.21
C ALA A 589 14.82 38.68 2.08
N TYR A 590 15.49 37.55 1.89
CA TYR A 590 16.74 37.21 2.59
C TYR A 590 17.87 38.20 2.26
N LEU A 591 18.10 38.43 0.97
CA LEU A 591 19.18 39.30 0.49
C LEU A 591 18.97 40.76 0.89
N LEU A 592 17.73 41.27 0.89
CA LEU A 592 17.43 42.61 1.39
C LEU A 592 17.69 42.75 2.90
N LEU A 593 17.43 41.70 3.68
CA LEU A 593 17.77 41.69 5.10
C LEU A 593 19.28 41.75 5.31
N LYS A 594 20.06 41.02 4.49
CA LYS A 594 21.53 41.07 4.52
C LYS A 594 22.05 42.45 4.11
N ASP A 595 21.52 43.05 3.05
CA ASP A 595 21.89 44.40 2.61
C ASP A 595 21.61 45.43 3.72
N LYS A 596 20.47 45.34 4.42
CA LYS A 596 20.17 46.17 5.60
C LYS A 596 21.18 45.97 6.73
N GLN A 597 21.54 44.73 7.05
CA GLN A 597 22.52 44.41 8.11
C GLN A 597 23.93 44.91 7.77
N GLN A 598 24.30 44.92 6.49
CA GLN A 598 25.59 45.39 5.99
C GLN A 598 25.62 46.90 5.68
N ASN A 599 24.48 47.59 5.75
CA ASN A 599 24.29 48.98 5.33
C ASN A 599 24.60 49.21 3.83
N CYS A 600 24.19 48.27 2.99
CA CYS A 600 24.23 48.36 1.53
C CYS A 600 22.90 48.91 0.99
N ASP A 601 22.97 49.84 0.03
CA ASP A 601 21.80 50.44 -0.67
C ASP A 601 22.25 50.87 -2.07
N ASP A 602 22.47 49.88 -2.95
CA ASP A 602 22.92 50.05 -4.34
C ASP A 602 21.78 49.79 -5.34
N GLU A 603 22.08 49.86 -6.64
CA GLU A 603 21.08 49.63 -7.69
C GLU A 603 20.50 48.20 -7.67
N TYR A 604 21.30 47.21 -7.23
CA TYR A 604 20.86 45.83 -7.06
C TYR A 604 19.88 45.70 -5.88
N THR A 605 20.12 46.43 -4.78
CA THR A 605 19.21 46.49 -3.62
C THR A 605 17.81 46.99 -4.05
N GLN A 606 17.76 48.01 -4.91
CA GLN A 606 16.51 48.54 -5.46
C GLN A 606 15.83 47.57 -6.42
N ALA A 607 16.60 46.82 -7.21
CA ALA A 607 16.08 45.80 -8.12
C ALA A 607 15.43 44.62 -7.34
N LEU A 608 16.06 44.17 -6.26
CA LEU A 608 15.49 43.15 -5.35
C LEU A 608 14.17 43.63 -4.75
N GLN A 609 14.10 44.88 -4.28
CA GLN A 609 12.87 45.44 -3.74
C GLN A 609 11.75 45.48 -4.81
N HIS A 610 12.08 45.82 -6.05
CA HIS A 610 11.09 45.87 -7.13
C HIS A 610 10.48 44.51 -7.45
N LYS A 611 11.26 43.41 -7.35
CA LYS A 611 10.78 42.04 -7.60
C LYS A 611 9.77 41.54 -6.57
N LEU A 612 9.76 42.08 -5.34
CA LEU A 612 8.79 41.72 -4.29
C LEU A 612 7.34 42.21 -4.58
N ASN A 613 7.10 42.87 -5.72
CA ASN A 613 5.74 43.24 -6.09
C ASN A 613 4.88 41.99 -6.31
N GLY A 614 3.70 41.94 -5.68
CA GLY A 614 2.77 40.81 -5.78
C GLY A 614 3.07 39.61 -4.87
N THR A 615 4.13 39.63 -4.04
CA THR A 615 4.50 38.49 -3.17
C THR A 615 3.33 38.01 -2.30
N PHE A 616 2.58 38.93 -1.68
CA PHE A 616 1.46 38.56 -0.81
C PHE A 616 0.19 38.15 -1.57
N GLU A 617 0.06 38.52 -2.85
CA GLU A 617 -0.98 37.98 -3.71
C GLU A 617 -0.70 36.52 -4.06
N ARG A 618 0.57 36.20 -4.38
CA ARG A 618 1.02 34.81 -4.56
C ARG A 618 0.85 33.99 -3.28
N ALA A 619 1.21 34.56 -2.12
CA ALA A 619 1.06 33.90 -0.83
C ALA A 619 -0.39 33.53 -0.47
N VAL A 620 -1.36 34.41 -0.76
CA VAL A 620 -2.78 34.10 -0.50
C VAL A 620 -3.33 33.11 -1.52
N ASN A 621 -2.90 33.19 -2.78
CA ASN A 621 -3.33 32.22 -3.79
C ASN A 621 -2.87 30.80 -3.45
N LEU A 622 -1.62 30.62 -2.99
CA LEU A 622 -1.12 29.33 -2.50
C LEU A 622 -1.93 28.81 -1.30
N MET A 623 -2.33 29.68 -0.36
CA MET A 623 -3.20 29.27 0.74
C MET A 623 -4.60 28.85 0.24
N LEU A 624 -5.13 29.52 -0.77
CA LEU A 624 -6.46 29.29 -1.34
C LEU A 624 -6.57 27.97 -2.12
N GLU A 625 -5.47 27.42 -2.61
CA GLU A 625 -5.43 26.04 -3.16
C GLU A 625 -5.91 25.01 -2.12
N ASN A 626 -5.79 25.35 -0.84
CA ASN A 626 -6.21 24.52 0.29
C ASN A 626 -7.51 25.01 0.97
N ALA A 627 -8.43 25.63 0.22
CA ALA A 627 -9.71 26.12 0.72
C ALA A 627 -10.93 25.52 -0.02
N ASP A 628 -12.05 25.37 0.68
CA ASP A 628 -13.36 25.16 0.06
C ASP A 628 -13.84 26.47 -0.57
N ILE A 629 -14.09 26.50 -1.89
CA ILE A 629 -14.64 27.66 -2.61
C ILE A 629 -16.06 27.36 -3.07
N LEU A 630 -16.99 28.31 -2.85
CA LEU A 630 -18.40 28.10 -3.14
C LEU A 630 -18.64 27.88 -4.64
N GLY A 631 -19.09 26.68 -5.00
CA GLY A 631 -19.38 26.30 -6.38
C GLY A 631 -18.26 25.52 -7.07
N ASP A 632 -17.08 25.42 -6.44
CA ASP A 632 -15.98 24.58 -6.89
C ASP A 632 -16.04 23.22 -6.16
N GLY A 633 -16.04 22.12 -6.91
CA GLY A 633 -16.09 20.76 -6.36
C GLY A 633 -17.49 20.12 -6.29
N PRO A 634 -17.62 18.93 -5.66
CA PRO A 634 -18.85 18.14 -5.69
C PRO A 634 -19.98 18.67 -4.78
N PHE A 635 -19.71 19.66 -3.91
CA PHE A 635 -20.66 20.22 -2.96
C PHE A 635 -20.92 21.71 -3.25
N THR A 636 -21.95 22.01 -4.05
CA THR A 636 -22.25 23.38 -4.53
C THR A 636 -22.76 24.36 -3.46
N GLU A 637 -22.96 23.91 -2.22
CA GLU A 637 -23.57 24.70 -1.13
C GLU A 637 -22.56 25.09 -0.03
N LYS A 638 -21.28 24.75 -0.18
CA LYS A 638 -20.24 24.96 0.84
C LYS A 638 -19.01 25.65 0.24
N GLY A 639 -18.33 26.48 1.04
CA GLY A 639 -17.10 27.18 0.67
C GLY A 639 -17.17 28.71 0.82
N LEU A 640 -16.03 29.37 0.61
CA LEU A 640 -15.89 30.83 0.59
C LEU A 640 -16.71 31.41 -0.56
N ASN A 641 -17.55 32.40 -0.27
CA ASN A 641 -18.24 33.16 -1.32
C ASN A 641 -17.36 34.29 -1.88
N ASP A 642 -17.79 34.92 -2.99
CA ASP A 642 -17.04 36.00 -3.66
C ASP A 642 -16.66 37.17 -2.73
N THR A 643 -17.51 37.49 -1.75
CA THR A 643 -17.25 38.59 -0.81
C THR A 643 -16.16 38.19 0.19
N GLU A 644 -16.27 36.98 0.76
CA GLU A 644 -15.28 36.44 1.69
C GLU A 644 -13.92 36.24 1.03
N LEU A 645 -13.90 35.79 -0.23
CA LEU A 645 -12.68 35.66 -1.02
C LEU A 645 -11.98 37.01 -1.24
N GLN A 646 -12.74 38.06 -1.57
CA GLN A 646 -12.21 39.42 -1.71
C GLN A 646 -11.68 39.97 -0.38
N GLN A 647 -12.39 39.74 0.72
CA GLN A 647 -11.96 40.15 2.06
C GLN A 647 -10.66 39.46 2.49
N LEU A 648 -10.51 38.17 2.17
CA LEU A 648 -9.29 37.42 2.44
C LEU A 648 -8.11 37.91 1.60
N LYS A 649 -8.30 38.12 0.29
CA LYS A 649 -7.24 38.69 -0.57
C LYS A 649 -6.82 40.09 -0.09
N ALA A 650 -7.78 40.96 0.22
CA ALA A 650 -7.50 42.27 0.78
C ALA A 650 -6.74 42.19 2.12
N TYR A 651 -7.02 41.20 2.96
CA TYR A 651 -6.26 40.98 4.20
C TYR A 651 -4.78 40.68 3.95
N PHE A 652 -4.41 40.12 2.81
CA PHE A 652 -3.00 39.86 2.46
C PHE A 652 -2.35 41.05 1.75
N THR A 653 -3.08 41.74 0.87
CA THR A 653 -2.50 42.74 -0.04
C THR A 653 -2.65 44.18 0.44
N ASP A 654 -3.76 44.53 1.12
CA ASP A 654 -4.04 45.92 1.47
C ASP A 654 -3.32 46.31 2.77
N PRO A 655 -2.70 47.49 2.86
CA PRO A 655 -2.06 47.94 4.10
C PRO A 655 -3.05 48.06 5.29
N HIS A 656 -4.33 48.28 4.99
CA HIS A 656 -5.40 48.51 5.97
C HIS A 656 -6.67 47.73 5.60
N PRO A 657 -6.73 46.41 5.84
CA PRO A 657 -7.87 45.59 5.46
C PRO A 657 -9.10 45.85 6.34
N GLU A 658 -10.27 45.45 5.85
CA GLU A 658 -11.55 45.58 6.57
C GLU A 658 -11.62 44.64 7.78
N LEU A 659 -11.18 43.39 7.61
CA LEU A 659 -11.24 42.37 8.65
C LEU A 659 -10.04 42.49 9.61
N ASP A 660 -10.32 42.34 10.90
CA ASP A 660 -9.28 42.16 11.91
C ASP A 660 -8.76 40.71 11.96
N GLN A 661 -7.70 40.50 12.75
CA GLN A 661 -7.05 39.19 12.88
C GLN A 661 -8.01 38.11 13.43
N GLN A 662 -8.90 38.44 14.36
CA GLN A 662 -9.82 37.44 14.93
C GLN A 662 -10.88 37.02 13.90
N GLN A 663 -11.38 38.00 13.13
CA GLN A 663 -12.35 37.77 12.07
C GLN A 663 -11.77 36.92 10.94
N ILE A 664 -10.54 37.19 10.50
CA ILE A 664 -9.92 36.39 9.43
C ILE A 664 -9.59 34.97 9.90
N ILE A 665 -9.14 34.78 11.14
CA ILE A 665 -8.90 33.44 11.70
C ILE A 665 -10.21 32.65 11.78
N ALA A 666 -11.32 33.28 12.16
CA ALA A 666 -12.62 32.62 12.19
C ALA A 666 -13.06 32.17 10.79
N LEU A 667 -12.86 33.03 9.78
CA LEU A 667 -13.13 32.71 8.37
C LEU A 667 -12.27 31.54 7.89
N LEU A 668 -10.95 31.60 8.07
CA LEU A 668 -10.03 30.54 7.66
C LEU A 668 -10.32 29.21 8.38
N ASN A 669 -10.70 29.27 9.67
CA ASN A 669 -11.08 28.09 10.44
C ASN A 669 -12.31 27.35 9.93
N GLN A 670 -13.17 28.04 9.18
CA GLN A 670 -14.39 27.49 8.62
C GLN A 670 -14.17 26.88 7.23
N HIS A 671 -13.22 27.42 6.45
CA HIS A 671 -13.11 27.12 5.02
C HIS A 671 -11.78 26.49 4.58
N LEU A 672 -10.71 26.59 5.36
CA LEU A 672 -9.47 25.88 5.03
C LEU A 672 -9.60 24.39 5.33
N TYR A 673 -9.02 23.57 4.46
CA TYR A 673 -8.91 22.14 4.72
C TYR A 673 -8.04 21.89 5.96
N SER A 674 -8.67 21.27 6.95
CA SER A 674 -7.97 20.74 8.11
C SER A 674 -7.60 19.29 7.86
N GLU A 675 -6.35 18.92 8.12
CA GLU A 675 -5.89 17.53 8.08
C GLU A 675 -6.31 16.76 9.34
N ASN A 676 -7.58 16.86 9.71
CA ASN A 676 -8.11 16.08 10.81
C ASN A 676 -8.06 14.59 10.46
N ILE A 677 -7.86 13.77 11.47
CA ILE A 677 -7.87 12.32 11.32
C ILE A 677 -9.30 11.91 11.01
N CYS A 678 -9.55 11.48 9.77
CA CYS A 678 -10.84 10.94 9.37
C CYS A 678 -10.86 9.43 9.64
N ARG A 679 -11.85 8.96 10.40
CA ARG A 679 -12.16 7.54 10.54
C ARG A 679 -13.59 7.31 10.09
N GLN A 680 -13.82 6.21 9.39
CA GLN A 680 -15.09 5.96 8.69
C GLN A 680 -15.38 7.15 7.74
N THR A 681 -16.63 7.45 7.42
CA THR A 681 -16.94 8.46 6.38
C THR A 681 -17.09 9.89 6.91
N TYR A 682 -17.22 10.08 8.23
CA TYR A 682 -17.49 11.42 8.81
C TYR A 682 -17.03 11.61 10.26
N LEU A 683 -16.21 10.72 10.83
CA LEU A 683 -15.65 10.95 12.16
C LEU A 683 -14.30 11.64 12.05
N TYR A 684 -14.29 12.94 12.36
CA TYR A 684 -13.08 13.76 12.38
C TYR A 684 -12.56 13.94 13.81
N PHE A 685 -11.24 13.87 13.96
CA PHE A 685 -10.50 14.07 15.20
C PHE A 685 -9.30 15.00 14.97
N PRO A 686 -8.91 15.85 15.93
CA PRO A 686 -7.74 16.72 15.77
C PRO A 686 -6.45 15.92 15.57
N LYS A 687 -5.63 16.27 14.55
CA LYS A 687 -4.32 15.64 14.27
C LYS A 687 -3.20 16.13 15.19
N ILE A 688 -3.23 17.41 15.61
CA ILE A 688 -2.22 18.01 16.51
C ILE A 688 -2.77 18.08 17.94
N SER A 689 -3.68 19.02 18.19
CA SER A 689 -4.33 19.20 19.49
C SER A 689 -5.69 19.91 19.32
N PRO A 690 -6.55 19.92 20.35
CA PRO A 690 -7.75 20.76 20.35
C PRO A 690 -7.45 22.27 20.24
N GLN A 691 -6.26 22.71 20.62
CA GLN A 691 -5.83 24.11 20.66
C GLN A 691 -5.17 24.58 19.36
N GLN A 692 -4.46 23.69 18.65
CA GLN A 692 -3.81 23.97 17.37
C GLN A 692 -4.40 23.06 16.28
N LYS A 693 -5.06 23.66 15.28
CA LYS A 693 -5.53 22.91 14.11
C LYS A 693 -4.37 22.53 13.18
N SER A 694 -4.52 21.40 12.50
CA SER A 694 -3.61 21.00 11.41
C SER A 694 -4.17 21.56 10.10
N TYR A 695 -3.60 22.64 9.58
CA TYR A 695 -4.01 23.20 8.29
C TYR A 695 -3.19 22.54 7.18
N SER A 696 -3.84 22.14 6.08
CA SER A 696 -3.21 21.43 4.96
C SER A 696 -2.04 22.21 4.35
N PHE A 697 -2.20 23.53 4.16
CA PHE A 697 -1.13 24.38 3.63
C PHE A 697 0.11 24.50 4.55
N LEU A 698 0.05 23.96 5.77
CA LEU A 698 1.17 23.87 6.69
C LEU A 698 1.55 22.40 6.96
N ASP A 699 1.28 21.43 6.10
CA ASP A 699 1.68 20.04 6.36
C ASP A 699 3.21 19.84 6.36
N ASP A 700 3.68 18.73 6.94
CA ASP A 700 5.09 18.37 7.12
C ASP A 700 5.81 17.91 5.86
N ARG A 701 5.07 17.50 4.81
CA ARG A 701 5.62 16.93 3.59
C ARG A 701 5.76 17.96 2.48
N ASP A 702 4.75 18.80 2.35
CA ASP A 702 4.66 19.84 1.33
C ASP A 702 5.00 21.16 2.05
N ASP A 703 6.28 21.52 2.10
CA ASP A 703 6.78 22.73 2.79
C ASP A 703 6.54 24.01 1.97
N ASP A 704 5.48 24.03 1.18
CA ASP A 704 5.22 25.06 0.17
C ASP A 704 5.14 26.45 0.81
N TYR A 705 4.59 26.50 2.02
CA TYR A 705 4.41 27.75 2.77
C TYR A 705 5.62 28.18 3.61
N GLN A 706 6.71 27.39 3.65
CA GLN A 706 7.96 27.79 4.31
C GLN A 706 8.48 29.12 3.76
N ARG A 707 8.46 29.25 2.43
CA ARG A 707 8.87 30.44 1.68
C ARG A 707 8.11 31.70 2.12
N VAL A 708 6.79 31.58 2.29
CA VAL A 708 5.94 32.67 2.79
C VAL A 708 6.28 33.03 4.24
N ILE A 709 6.48 32.03 5.12
CA ILE A 709 6.84 32.26 6.53
C ILE A 709 8.18 32.97 6.66
N LEU A 710 9.20 32.51 5.93
CA LEU A 710 10.54 33.11 5.93
C LEU A 710 10.51 34.53 5.33
N SER A 711 9.81 34.72 4.22
CA SER A 711 9.58 36.05 3.63
C SER A 711 8.95 37.01 4.66
N CYS A 712 7.91 36.58 5.39
CA CYS A 712 7.29 37.41 6.42
C CYS A 712 8.27 37.75 7.56
N LEU A 713 9.05 36.76 8.03
CA LEU A 713 10.04 36.94 9.09
C LEU A 713 11.13 37.96 8.72
N TRP A 714 11.61 37.93 7.48
CA TRP A 714 12.68 38.82 7.02
C TRP A 714 12.16 40.19 6.62
N LEU A 715 11.09 40.27 5.80
CA LEU A 715 10.57 41.55 5.29
C LEU A 715 10.02 42.47 6.38
N LYS A 716 9.42 41.92 7.46
CA LYS A 716 8.88 42.74 8.56
C LYS A 716 9.94 43.54 9.30
N GLN A 717 11.22 43.18 9.13
CA GLN A 717 12.36 43.85 9.74
C GLN A 717 12.89 45.01 8.89
N LEU A 718 12.38 45.19 7.67
CA LEU A 718 12.83 46.19 6.70
C LEU A 718 11.96 47.45 6.75
N ASP A 719 12.49 48.56 6.22
CA ASP A 719 11.77 49.84 6.14
C ASP A 719 11.17 50.04 4.73
N ILE A 720 10.37 49.06 4.26
CA ILE A 720 9.76 49.01 2.93
C ILE A 720 8.23 48.85 3.01
N PRO A 721 7.45 49.20 1.97
CA PRO A 721 5.98 49.08 1.98
C PRO A 721 5.47 47.67 2.33
N GLU A 722 6.13 46.65 1.83
CA GLU A 722 5.80 45.23 2.00
C GLU A 722 5.86 44.80 3.48
N ALA A 723 6.68 45.47 4.29
CA ALA A 723 6.88 45.14 5.71
C ALA A 723 5.58 45.21 6.54
N ILE A 724 4.63 46.09 6.17
CA ILE A 724 3.34 46.23 6.86
C ILE A 724 2.51 44.95 6.69
N ASN A 725 2.43 44.44 5.47
CA ASN A 725 1.70 43.22 5.15
C ASN A 725 2.42 42.00 5.75
N ALA A 726 3.76 41.97 5.67
CA ALA A 726 4.59 40.91 6.26
C ALA A 726 4.39 40.79 7.78
N GLU A 727 4.40 41.89 8.53
CA GLU A 727 4.15 41.89 9.99
C GLU A 727 2.74 41.36 10.30
N ARG A 728 1.71 41.78 9.55
CA ARG A 728 0.33 41.33 9.76
C ARG A 728 0.15 39.84 9.49
N ILE A 729 0.72 39.33 8.39
CA ILE A 729 0.65 37.92 8.01
C ILE A 729 1.50 37.06 8.94
N TRP A 730 2.67 37.54 9.37
CA TRP A 730 3.47 36.92 10.42
C TRP A 730 2.65 36.71 11.70
N GLN A 731 1.96 37.75 12.18
CA GLN A 731 1.10 37.66 13.36
C GLN A 731 -0.06 36.67 13.15
N LEU A 732 -0.67 36.64 11.96
CA LEU A 732 -1.70 35.66 11.61
C LEU A 732 -1.18 34.22 11.75
N LEU A 733 -0.04 33.92 11.12
CA LEU A 733 0.53 32.56 11.09
C LEU A 733 0.94 32.07 12.48
N ILE A 734 1.62 32.89 13.28
CA ILE A 734 2.01 32.50 14.65
C ILE A 734 0.81 32.36 15.58
N THR A 735 -0.33 33.00 15.28
CA THR A 735 -1.55 32.84 16.08
C THR A 735 -2.30 31.57 15.71
N MET A 736 -2.33 31.22 14.41
CA MET A 736 -3.02 30.03 13.91
C MET A 736 -2.29 28.73 14.27
N ALA A 737 -0.97 28.70 14.11
CA ALA A 737 -0.19 27.47 14.27
C ALA A 737 1.24 27.75 14.82
N PRO A 738 1.37 28.27 16.05
CA PRO A 738 2.65 28.75 16.59
C PRO A 738 3.77 27.70 16.59
N ILE A 739 3.51 26.48 17.09
CA ILE A 739 4.54 25.44 17.14
C ILE A 739 4.91 25.00 15.73
N ARG A 740 3.93 24.97 14.82
CA ARG A 740 4.16 24.61 13.43
C ARG A 740 5.05 25.64 12.71
N VAL A 741 4.83 26.93 12.95
CA VAL A 741 5.70 27.99 12.44
C VAL A 741 7.14 27.82 12.96
N VAL A 742 7.32 27.44 14.23
CA VAL A 742 8.65 27.13 14.77
C VAL A 742 9.31 25.96 14.02
N HIS A 743 8.57 24.87 13.73
CA HIS A 743 9.10 23.73 12.96
C HIS A 743 9.61 24.16 11.59
N VAL A 744 8.79 24.93 10.88
CA VAL A 744 9.06 25.34 9.50
C VAL A 744 10.27 26.26 9.42
N ILE A 745 10.41 27.19 10.36
CA ILE A 745 11.58 28.09 10.41
C ILE A 745 12.82 27.30 10.82
N ALA A 746 12.73 26.39 11.80
CA ALA A 746 13.87 25.64 12.30
C ALA A 746 14.62 24.88 11.21
N LYS A 747 13.93 24.43 10.15
CA LYS A 747 14.53 23.78 8.98
C LYS A 747 15.57 24.66 8.26
N ALA A 748 15.34 25.98 8.15
CA ALA A 748 16.26 26.91 7.50
C ALA A 748 17.51 27.24 8.34
N PHE A 749 17.55 26.81 9.60
CA PHE A 749 18.65 27.07 10.53
C PHE A 749 19.25 25.78 11.11
N SER A 750 18.84 24.62 10.61
CA SER A 750 19.28 23.30 11.06
C SER A 750 20.15 22.64 9.99
N GLU A 751 21.21 21.93 10.40
CA GLU A 751 22.04 21.09 9.53
C GLU A 751 21.28 19.87 8.98
N HIS A 752 20.07 19.59 9.49
CA HIS A 752 19.30 18.42 9.13
C HIS A 752 17.80 18.74 9.05
N SER A 753 17.18 18.36 7.94
CA SER A 753 15.76 18.62 7.62
C SER A 753 14.74 17.97 8.56
N ARG A 754 15.13 16.94 9.31
CA ARG A 754 14.23 16.16 10.19
C ARG A 754 14.57 16.22 11.68
N LYS A 755 15.78 16.65 12.04
CA LYS A 755 16.23 16.73 13.43
C LYS A 755 16.91 18.07 13.62
N LEU A 756 16.42 18.85 14.59
CA LEU A 756 17.04 20.13 14.90
C LEU A 756 18.48 19.92 15.37
N ARG A 757 19.45 20.34 14.55
CA ARG A 757 20.87 20.26 14.86
C ARG A 757 21.54 21.58 14.51
N PHE A 758 22.20 22.14 15.52
CA PHE A 758 23.02 23.33 15.41
C PHE A 758 24.49 22.96 15.65
N GLU A 759 25.40 23.75 15.07
CA GLU A 759 26.83 23.62 15.29
C GLU A 759 27.20 23.73 16.78
N SER A 760 26.49 24.58 17.53
CA SER A 760 26.70 24.77 18.96
C SER A 760 25.42 25.05 19.76
N ALA A 761 25.47 24.76 21.07
CA ALA A 761 24.41 25.12 22.02
C ALA A 761 24.24 26.65 22.21
N VAL A 762 25.17 27.47 21.72
CA VAL A 762 25.02 28.93 21.70
C VAL A 762 24.12 29.32 20.53
N ASP A 763 24.30 28.72 19.37
CA ASP A 763 23.52 29.02 18.17
C ASP A 763 22.07 28.60 18.32
N GLU A 764 21.83 27.44 18.94
CA GLU A 764 20.48 26.98 19.29
C GLU A 764 19.77 27.96 20.24
N ARG A 765 20.48 28.52 21.23
CA ARG A 765 19.89 29.53 22.13
C ARG A 765 19.60 30.84 21.39
N ASN A 766 20.53 31.27 20.52
CA ASN A 766 20.35 32.46 19.70
C ASN A 766 19.15 32.31 18.76
N PHE A 767 18.93 31.13 18.20
CA PHE A 767 17.78 30.81 17.37
C PHE A 767 16.47 30.99 18.15
N PHE A 768 16.33 30.37 19.32
CA PHE A 768 15.11 30.52 20.12
C PHE A 768 14.91 31.94 20.63
N ASP A 769 15.97 32.64 21.01
CA ASP A 769 15.89 34.05 21.44
C ASP A 769 15.49 34.96 20.27
N MET A 770 15.96 34.69 19.05
CA MET A 770 15.51 35.36 17.82
C MET A 770 14.02 35.19 17.62
N LEU A 771 13.50 33.95 17.63
CA LEU A 771 12.06 33.68 17.49
C LEU A 771 11.21 34.40 18.55
N ASN A 772 11.66 34.33 19.81
CA ASN A 772 10.98 34.99 20.92
C ASN A 772 10.97 36.53 20.75
N SER A 773 12.06 37.11 20.24
CA SER A 773 12.14 38.55 19.98
C SER A 773 11.23 39.01 18.83
N HIS A 774 10.88 38.09 17.91
CA HIS A 774 9.95 38.34 16.82
C HIS A 774 8.48 38.01 17.17
N GLY A 775 8.16 37.80 18.45
CA GLY A 775 6.79 37.73 18.93
C GLY A 775 6.21 36.33 19.09
N ILE A 776 6.98 35.27 18.81
CA ILE A 776 6.59 33.91 19.20
C ILE A 776 6.70 33.80 20.71
N ASP A 777 5.59 33.47 21.39
CA ASP A 777 5.59 33.31 22.84
C ASP A 777 6.53 32.15 23.25
N LYS A 778 7.34 32.39 24.29
CA LYS A 778 8.30 31.42 24.84
C LYS A 778 7.67 30.07 25.20
N ALA A 779 6.38 30.03 25.50
CA ALA A 779 5.64 28.78 25.70
C ALA A 779 5.77 27.83 24.50
N PHE A 780 5.66 28.35 23.28
CA PHE A 780 5.67 27.54 22.07
C PHE A 780 7.07 27.06 21.70
N THR A 781 8.10 27.89 21.90
CA THR A 781 9.49 27.47 21.71
C THR A 781 9.91 26.42 22.73
N LEU A 782 9.50 26.55 24.00
CA LEU A 782 9.75 25.52 25.02
C LEU A 782 9.03 24.19 24.72
N ALA A 783 7.78 24.25 24.25
CA ALA A 783 7.04 23.04 23.85
C ALA A 783 7.68 22.34 22.65
N TYR A 784 8.13 23.11 21.66
CA TYR A 784 8.90 22.56 20.53
C TYR A 784 10.21 21.91 20.98
N GLN A 785 10.93 22.51 21.94
CA GLN A 785 12.13 21.89 22.51
C GLN A 785 11.82 20.54 23.19
N VAL A 786 10.69 20.41 23.91
CA VAL A 786 10.26 19.12 24.45
C VAL A 786 10.06 18.10 23.34
N GLU A 787 9.37 18.47 22.27
CA GLU A 787 9.15 17.61 21.12
C GLU A 787 10.47 17.13 20.50
N GLN A 788 11.40 18.04 20.23
CA GLN A 788 12.69 17.69 19.61
C GLN A 788 13.59 16.86 20.53
N PHE A 789 13.66 17.17 21.82
CA PHE A 789 14.58 16.50 22.73
C PHE A 789 14.06 15.15 23.21
N SER A 790 12.75 14.96 23.33
CA SER A 790 12.14 13.70 23.76
C SER A 790 12.42 12.53 22.80
N ALA A 791 12.58 12.81 21.51
CA ALA A 791 12.82 11.80 20.48
C ALA A 791 14.32 11.53 20.21
N SER A 792 15.24 12.21 20.90
CA SER A 792 16.68 12.14 20.62
C SER A 792 17.49 11.65 21.80
N SER A 793 18.07 10.45 21.68
CA SER A 793 18.95 9.87 22.71
C SER A 793 20.20 10.71 22.99
N SER A 794 20.67 11.51 22.01
CA SER A 794 21.79 12.43 22.22
C SER A 794 21.42 13.70 22.99
N ARG A 795 20.12 13.98 23.16
CA ARG A 795 19.58 15.17 23.84
C ARG A 795 18.83 14.81 25.13
N THR A 796 19.01 13.60 25.66
CA THR A 796 18.36 13.14 26.89
C THR A 796 18.61 14.09 28.08
N GLU A 797 19.82 14.62 28.24
CA GLU A 797 20.13 15.57 29.33
C GLU A 797 19.34 16.88 29.19
N ASP A 798 19.22 17.42 27.97
CA ASP A 798 18.43 18.63 27.71
C ASP A 798 16.94 18.41 27.96
N TYR A 799 16.43 17.24 27.58
CA TYR A 799 15.06 16.83 27.89
C TYR A 799 14.83 16.73 29.41
N VAL A 800 15.73 16.06 30.14
CA VAL A 800 15.66 15.96 31.60
C VAL A 800 15.72 17.34 32.26
N ASN A 801 16.52 18.28 31.73
CA ASN A 801 16.55 19.66 32.21
C ASN A 801 15.20 20.39 32.04
N LEU A 802 14.45 20.12 30.96
CA LEU A 802 13.09 20.64 30.77
C LEU A 802 12.09 20.01 31.75
N VAL A 803 12.23 18.72 32.05
CA VAL A 803 11.43 18.04 33.09
C VAL A 803 11.74 18.67 34.46
N GLU A 804 13.03 18.85 34.78
CA GLU A 804 13.50 19.42 36.04
C GLU A 804 13.03 20.86 36.29
N LEU A 805 12.79 21.63 35.22
CA LEU A 805 12.25 23.00 35.27
C LEU A 805 10.88 23.03 35.95
N ILE A 806 10.06 22.00 35.77
CA ILE A 806 8.74 21.89 36.42
C ILE A 806 8.85 21.83 37.94
N GLY A 807 9.99 21.36 38.45
CA GLY A 807 10.33 21.37 39.88
C GLY A 807 10.21 22.76 40.54
N ALA A 808 10.32 23.86 39.78
CA ALA A 808 10.12 25.22 40.29
C ALA A 808 8.69 25.50 40.80
N LEU A 809 7.71 24.70 40.36
CA LEU A 809 6.31 24.77 40.79
C LEU A 809 6.04 23.92 42.04
N THR A 810 7.00 23.10 42.47
CA THR A 810 6.86 22.23 43.65
C THR A 810 7.20 22.98 44.93
N THR A 811 6.89 22.38 46.08
CA THR A 811 7.36 22.87 47.38
C THR A 811 8.76 22.34 47.76
N GLU A 812 9.36 21.50 46.91
CA GLU A 812 10.60 20.77 47.17
C GLU A 812 11.86 21.55 46.77
N LYS A 813 11.74 22.47 45.79
CA LYS A 813 12.84 23.35 45.35
C LYS A 813 12.65 24.79 45.86
N PRO A 814 13.73 25.58 46.05
CA PRO A 814 13.63 27.00 46.38
C PRO A 814 12.83 27.79 45.33
N ILE A 815 12.06 28.78 45.78
CA ILE A 815 11.26 29.63 44.89
C ILE A 815 12.17 30.54 44.06
N ASP A 816 12.32 30.23 42.76
CA ASP A 816 12.86 31.12 41.74
C ASP A 816 11.70 31.62 40.84
N PRO A 817 11.31 32.91 40.93
CA PRO A 817 10.21 33.46 40.14
C PRO A 817 10.38 33.31 38.62
N ILE A 818 11.61 33.37 38.10
CA ILE A 818 11.88 33.27 36.66
C ILE A 818 11.70 31.83 36.21
N ALA A 819 12.21 30.87 36.97
CA ALA A 819 12.00 29.45 36.70
C ALA A 819 10.52 29.07 36.79
N GLN A 820 9.77 29.65 37.74
CA GLN A 820 8.31 29.44 37.85
C GLN A 820 7.54 29.97 36.64
N GLU A 821 7.90 31.13 36.12
CA GLU A 821 7.28 31.69 34.92
C GLU A 821 7.56 30.81 33.70
N LYS A 822 8.81 30.37 33.51
CA LYS A 822 9.18 29.45 32.43
C LYS A 822 8.48 28.10 32.53
N ALA A 823 8.35 27.53 33.73
CA ALA A 823 7.65 26.26 33.95
C ALA A 823 6.16 26.39 33.59
N LYS A 824 5.49 27.49 33.97
CA LYS A 824 4.10 27.76 33.58
C LYS A 824 3.94 27.96 32.07
N ALA A 825 4.90 28.66 31.45
CA ALA A 825 4.90 28.87 30.00
C ALA A 825 5.04 27.53 29.26
N LEU A 826 5.96 26.65 29.68
CA LEU A 826 6.14 25.33 29.09
C LEU A 826 4.84 24.50 29.14
N LEU A 827 4.20 24.40 30.33
CA LEU A 827 2.94 23.66 30.46
C LEU A 827 1.83 24.20 29.54
N ARG A 828 1.70 25.53 29.42
CA ARG A 828 0.76 26.16 28.47
C ARG A 828 1.11 25.84 27.02
N GLY A 829 2.40 25.80 26.67
CA GLY A 829 2.85 25.49 25.31
C GLY A 829 2.52 24.06 24.90
N LEU A 830 2.64 23.10 25.83
CA LEU A 830 2.35 21.69 25.57
C LEU A 830 0.89 21.44 25.17
N ASP A 831 -0.05 22.32 25.53
CA ASP A 831 -1.45 22.24 25.07
C ASP A 831 -1.57 22.38 23.54
N TYR A 832 -0.57 22.97 22.87
CA TYR A 832 -0.56 23.17 21.42
C TYR A 832 0.23 22.08 20.67
N SER A 833 0.97 21.22 21.38
CA SER A 833 1.79 20.15 20.79
C SER A 833 0.97 18.87 20.58
N TYR A 834 1.59 17.86 19.98
CA TYR A 834 1.00 16.53 19.80
C TYR A 834 0.65 15.89 21.15
N GLN A 835 -0.53 15.27 21.23
CA GLN A 835 -1.03 14.70 22.48
C GLN A 835 -0.09 13.65 23.12
N PRO A 836 0.56 12.75 22.37
CA PRO A 836 1.54 11.81 22.94
C PRO A 836 2.72 12.51 23.62
N ILE A 837 3.25 13.59 23.03
CA ILE A 837 4.40 14.33 23.58
C ILE A 837 4.04 14.98 24.91
N LYS A 838 2.86 15.60 24.99
CA LYS A 838 2.32 16.14 26.24
C LYS A 838 2.16 15.04 27.29
N LEU A 839 1.60 13.89 26.90
CA LEU A 839 1.37 12.76 27.80
C LEU A 839 2.67 12.23 28.41
N ASP A 840 3.66 11.93 27.56
CA ASP A 840 4.96 11.41 28.01
C ASP A 840 5.71 12.44 28.86
N PHE A 841 5.66 13.73 28.51
CA PHE A 841 6.26 14.77 29.33
C PHE A 841 5.66 14.81 30.74
N HIS A 842 4.33 14.80 30.86
CA HIS A 842 3.67 14.77 32.17
C HIS A 842 3.96 13.48 32.94
N LYS A 843 4.11 12.35 32.25
CA LYS A 843 4.54 11.09 32.85
C LYS A 843 5.92 11.21 33.47
N HIS A 844 6.90 11.74 32.74
CA HIS A 844 8.27 11.90 33.22
C HIS A 844 8.38 12.93 34.35
N VAL A 845 7.55 13.99 34.33
CA VAL A 845 7.41 14.92 35.46
C VAL A 845 6.92 14.20 36.71
N ALA A 846 5.88 13.36 36.62
CA ALA A 846 5.35 12.63 37.77
C ALA A 846 6.35 11.61 38.34
N MET A 847 7.17 10.99 37.49
CA MET A 847 8.29 10.12 37.90
C MET A 847 9.37 10.90 38.66
N THR A 848 9.68 12.11 38.21
CA THR A 848 10.74 12.94 38.81
C THR A 848 10.29 13.61 40.11
N PHE A 849 9.03 14.05 40.15
CA PHE A 849 8.44 14.78 41.27
C PHE A 849 7.18 14.06 41.79
N PRO A 850 7.31 13.09 42.71
CA PRO A 850 6.16 12.35 43.26
C PRO A 850 5.10 13.22 43.95
N SER A 851 5.44 14.45 44.38
CA SER A 851 4.46 15.41 44.91
C SER A 851 3.57 16.05 43.85
N MET A 852 3.90 15.91 42.56
CA MET A 852 3.09 16.29 41.41
C MET A 852 2.60 15.04 40.69
N PRO A 853 1.49 14.44 41.14
CA PRO A 853 0.95 13.26 40.47
C PRO A 853 0.54 13.59 39.03
N PHE A 854 0.54 12.55 38.19
CA PHE A 854 0.02 12.63 36.83
C PHE A 854 -1.43 13.13 36.86
N ALA A 855 -1.70 14.28 36.23
CA ALA A 855 -2.96 15.03 36.36
C ALA A 855 -3.47 15.53 35.00
N LEU A 856 -3.81 14.60 34.11
CA LEU A 856 -4.38 14.87 32.77
C LEU A 856 -5.82 14.32 32.64
N ASP A 857 -6.67 14.59 33.64
CA ASP A 857 -8.06 14.09 33.67
C ASP A 857 -8.92 14.66 32.52
N ASN A 858 -8.61 15.86 32.01
CA ASN A 858 -9.34 16.43 30.88
C ASN A 858 -9.00 15.73 29.57
N GLU A 859 -7.73 15.42 29.36
CA GLU A 859 -7.21 14.69 28.21
C GLU A 859 -7.69 13.24 28.25
N LEU A 860 -7.72 12.62 29.43
CA LEU A 860 -8.33 11.31 29.63
C LEU A 860 -9.83 11.33 29.29
N LYS A 861 -10.60 12.33 29.75
CA LYS A 861 -12.01 12.48 29.38
C LYS A 861 -12.20 12.59 27.88
N GLN A 862 -11.37 13.38 27.21
CA GLN A 862 -11.40 13.55 25.77
C GLN A 862 -11.09 12.21 25.06
N CYS A 863 -10.02 11.53 25.48
CA CYS A 863 -9.62 10.24 24.94
C CYS A 863 -10.72 9.16 25.11
N LEU A 864 -11.38 9.12 26.28
CA LEU A 864 -12.53 8.25 26.52
C LEU A 864 -13.69 8.61 25.60
N ALA A 865 -13.99 9.90 25.41
CA ALA A 865 -15.07 10.34 24.52
C ALA A 865 -14.80 9.96 23.05
N ASP A 866 -13.54 10.08 22.61
CA ASP A 866 -13.11 9.69 21.27
C ASP A 866 -13.14 8.17 21.10
N PHE A 867 -12.73 7.41 22.12
CA PHE A 867 -12.87 5.95 22.15
C PHE A 867 -14.33 5.51 22.02
N ILE A 868 -15.26 6.13 22.75
CA ILE A 868 -16.70 5.81 22.63
C ILE A 868 -17.24 6.21 21.25
N LYS A 869 -16.86 7.39 20.73
CA LYS A 869 -17.25 7.86 19.40
C LYS A 869 -16.83 6.87 18.30
N LEU A 870 -15.60 6.38 18.38
CA LEU A 870 -15.04 5.43 17.42
C LEU A 870 -15.70 4.05 17.48
N ASN A 871 -16.20 3.66 18.65
CA ASN A 871 -16.71 2.32 18.94
C ASN A 871 -18.22 2.28 19.18
N GLN A 872 -18.96 3.30 18.77
CA GLN A 872 -20.40 3.34 19.01
C GLN A 872 -21.15 2.32 18.15
N ASN A 873 -22.10 1.61 18.78
CA ASN A 873 -23.05 0.77 18.06
C ASN A 873 -24.11 1.63 17.34
N SER A 874 -24.43 1.23 16.11
CA SER A 874 -25.55 1.79 15.37
C SER A 874 -26.88 1.36 15.99
N TRP A 875 -27.96 2.09 15.70
CA TRP A 875 -29.26 1.92 16.34
C TRP A 875 -29.81 0.49 16.27
N GLU A 876 -29.56 -0.24 15.18
CA GLU A 876 -29.99 -1.62 15.00
C GLU A 876 -29.21 -2.60 15.85
N GLU A 877 -27.90 -2.41 16.01
CA GLU A 877 -27.06 -3.23 16.90
C GLU A 877 -27.48 -3.02 18.36
N VAL A 878 -27.86 -1.78 18.71
CA VAL A 878 -28.40 -1.43 20.02
C VAL A 878 -29.76 -2.06 20.29
N VAL A 879 -30.58 -2.23 19.25
CA VAL A 879 -31.87 -2.92 19.34
C VAL A 879 -31.65 -4.43 19.41
N ALA A 880 -30.80 -4.99 18.56
CA ALA A 880 -30.45 -6.41 18.53
C ALA A 880 -29.88 -6.87 19.88
N SER A 881 -28.96 -6.11 20.47
CA SER A 881 -28.39 -6.41 21.80
C SER A 881 -29.44 -6.41 22.92
N LYS A 882 -30.46 -5.54 22.85
CA LYS A 882 -31.57 -5.53 23.81
C LYS A 882 -32.44 -6.79 23.74
N PHE A 883 -32.50 -7.43 22.57
CA PHE A 883 -33.30 -8.63 22.32
C PHE A 883 -32.43 -9.86 22.01
N SER A 884 -31.16 -9.87 22.45
CA SER A 884 -30.13 -10.84 22.03
C SER A 884 -30.58 -12.30 22.08
N ASP A 885 -31.36 -12.68 23.10
CA ASP A 885 -31.85 -14.06 23.29
C ASP A 885 -32.82 -14.54 22.19
N ASN A 886 -33.34 -13.61 21.39
CA ASN A 886 -34.34 -13.85 20.36
C ASN A 886 -33.88 -13.38 18.97
N VAL A 887 -32.61 -12.96 18.81
CA VAL A 887 -32.03 -12.65 17.49
C VAL A 887 -31.70 -13.97 16.79
N ILE A 888 -32.30 -14.19 15.62
CA ILE A 888 -32.06 -15.36 14.77
C ILE A 888 -30.93 -15.08 13.77
N PHE A 889 -30.86 -13.85 13.28
CA PHE A 889 -29.89 -13.39 12.29
C PHE A 889 -29.64 -11.89 12.48
N SER A 890 -28.40 -11.47 12.31
CA SER A 890 -27.99 -10.06 12.39
C SER A 890 -26.73 -9.89 11.56
N ASP A 891 -26.88 -9.53 10.29
CA ASP A 891 -25.74 -9.33 9.39
C ASP A 891 -26.10 -8.42 8.21
N PHE A 892 -25.07 -8.01 7.46
CA PHE A 892 -25.23 -7.33 6.20
C PHE A 892 -25.60 -8.33 5.10
N VAL A 893 -26.55 -7.96 4.24
CA VAL A 893 -26.90 -8.73 3.03
C VAL A 893 -27.03 -7.81 1.83
N THR A 894 -26.60 -8.25 0.66
CA THR A 894 -26.79 -7.51 -0.59
C THR A 894 -28.15 -7.80 -1.23
N ASP A 895 -28.67 -9.02 -1.05
CA ASP A 895 -29.98 -9.48 -1.52
C ASP A 895 -30.61 -10.58 -0.63
N GLU A 896 -31.81 -11.06 -1.03
CA GLU A 896 -32.52 -12.14 -0.33
C GLU A 896 -31.81 -13.51 -0.40
N ALA A 897 -31.00 -13.75 -1.43
CA ALA A 897 -30.28 -15.00 -1.62
C ALA A 897 -29.12 -15.17 -0.63
N GLU A 898 -28.59 -14.09 -0.07
CA GLU A 898 -27.56 -14.16 0.98
C GLU A 898 -28.12 -14.55 2.35
N LEU A 899 -29.44 -14.44 2.57
CA LEU A 899 -30.02 -14.95 3.82
C LEU A 899 -29.80 -16.46 3.94
N PRO A 900 -29.56 -16.99 5.17
CA PRO A 900 -29.51 -18.43 5.40
C PRO A 900 -30.73 -19.13 4.80
N LYS A 901 -30.57 -20.26 4.10
CA LYS A 901 -31.68 -20.98 3.41
C LYS A 901 -32.94 -21.15 4.28
N LYS A 902 -32.75 -21.35 5.59
CA LYS A 902 -33.82 -21.50 6.58
C LYS A 902 -34.60 -20.21 6.92
N LEU A 903 -34.19 -19.06 6.39
CA LEU A 903 -34.78 -17.73 6.63
C LEU A 903 -35.28 -17.07 5.35
N ARG A 904 -35.13 -17.71 4.18
CA ARG A 904 -35.63 -17.21 2.88
C ARG A 904 -37.14 -17.42 2.75
N PHE A 905 -37.90 -16.63 3.49
CA PHE A 905 -39.37 -16.67 3.49
C PHE A 905 -39.96 -15.42 2.87
N GLN A 906 -41.23 -15.50 2.48
CA GLN A 906 -41.95 -14.34 1.95
C GLN A 906 -41.93 -13.19 2.98
N VAL A 907 -41.42 -12.03 2.56
CA VAL A 907 -41.39 -10.82 3.36
C VAL A 907 -42.72 -10.06 3.26
N LYS A 908 -43.28 -9.66 4.40
CA LYS A 908 -44.52 -8.88 4.48
C LYS A 908 -44.39 -7.75 5.49
N LEU A 909 -45.18 -6.69 5.32
CA LEU A 909 -45.24 -5.59 6.28
C LEU A 909 -46.12 -5.95 7.48
N HIS A 910 -45.60 -5.79 8.70
CA HIS A 910 -46.42 -5.90 9.91
C HIS A 910 -47.45 -4.74 9.96
N PRO A 911 -48.69 -4.94 10.46
CA PRO A 911 -49.73 -3.88 10.47
C PRO A 911 -49.34 -2.58 11.18
N ASN A 912 -48.42 -2.66 12.14
CA ASN A 912 -47.94 -1.52 12.92
C ASN A 912 -46.50 -1.10 12.57
N ALA A 913 -45.95 -1.61 11.46
CA ALA A 913 -44.57 -1.36 11.08
C ALA A 913 -44.25 0.15 10.99
N ASP A 914 -43.02 0.53 11.35
CA ASP A 914 -42.54 1.91 11.20
C ASP A 914 -41.65 2.04 9.95
N ILE A 915 -42.21 2.68 8.93
CA ILE A 915 -41.54 3.02 7.66
C ILE A 915 -41.58 4.54 7.39
N SER A 916 -41.81 5.33 8.43
CA SER A 916 -42.11 6.77 8.29
C SER A 916 -40.88 7.66 8.22
N GLN A 917 -39.70 7.12 8.54
CA GLN A 917 -38.44 7.86 8.67
C GLN A 917 -37.35 7.19 7.84
N SER A 918 -36.30 7.94 7.52
CA SER A 918 -35.08 7.30 7.02
C SER A 918 -34.41 6.53 8.17
N ARG A 919 -33.96 5.32 7.87
CA ARG A 919 -33.38 4.32 8.78
C ARG A 919 -32.13 3.78 8.13
N LYS A 920 -31.02 4.47 8.39
CA LYS A 920 -29.69 4.14 7.89
C LYS A 920 -28.76 3.84 9.05
N ASN A 921 -27.64 3.20 8.77
CA ASN A 921 -26.63 2.92 9.79
C ASN A 921 -26.04 4.24 10.33
N ASP A 922 -25.92 4.37 11.66
CA ASP A 922 -25.39 5.56 12.36
C ASP A 922 -23.88 5.79 12.11
N ARG A 923 -23.19 4.86 11.45
CA ARG A 923 -21.78 4.96 11.02
C ARG A 923 -21.61 5.06 9.51
N MET A 924 -22.63 4.66 8.75
CA MET A 924 -22.60 4.52 7.29
C MET A 924 -23.96 4.88 6.71
N ASP A 925 -24.18 6.17 6.44
CA ASP A 925 -25.50 6.70 6.08
C ASP A 925 -25.97 6.29 4.67
N TRP A 926 -25.16 5.58 3.89
CA TRP A 926 -25.59 4.96 2.63
C TRP A 926 -26.13 3.53 2.80
N ILE A 927 -26.00 2.92 3.98
CA ILE A 927 -26.48 1.56 4.26
C ILE A 927 -27.87 1.62 4.90
N TYR A 928 -28.86 1.00 4.24
CA TYR A 928 -30.20 0.83 4.82
C TYR A 928 -30.18 -0.22 5.92
N THR A 929 -31.14 -0.12 6.82
CA THR A 929 -31.17 -0.98 8.01
C THR A 929 -32.59 -1.34 8.40
N GLU A 930 -32.85 -2.64 8.51
CA GLU A 930 -34.20 -3.17 8.72
C GLU A 930 -34.26 -4.19 9.86
N VAL A 931 -35.40 -4.18 10.57
CA VAL A 931 -35.72 -5.14 11.63
C VAL A 931 -36.95 -5.93 11.23
N LEU A 932 -36.76 -7.24 11.10
CA LEU A 932 -37.79 -8.21 10.74
C LEU A 932 -38.05 -9.19 11.89
N GLN A 933 -39.18 -9.88 11.81
CA GLN A 933 -39.56 -10.94 12.74
C GLN A 933 -40.02 -12.18 11.99
N LEU A 934 -39.47 -13.34 12.34
CA LEU A 934 -39.91 -14.63 11.81
C LEU A 934 -41.16 -15.09 12.55
N VAL A 935 -42.29 -15.22 11.85
CA VAL A 935 -43.56 -15.73 12.39
C VAL A 935 -44.07 -16.87 11.50
N GLY A 936 -43.90 -18.10 11.96
CA GLY A 936 -44.17 -19.28 11.13
C GLY A 936 -43.23 -19.33 9.92
N ASP A 937 -43.80 -19.40 8.71
CA ASP A 937 -43.06 -19.42 7.45
C ASP A 937 -43.07 -18.04 6.74
N GLU A 938 -43.14 -16.94 7.51
CA GLU A 938 -43.19 -15.56 7.01
C GLU A 938 -42.21 -14.64 7.76
N LEU A 939 -41.60 -13.69 7.05
CA LEU A 939 -40.81 -12.61 7.64
C LEU A 939 -41.63 -11.32 7.68
N LEU A 940 -41.95 -10.84 8.88
CA LEU A 940 -42.70 -9.61 9.08
C LEU A 940 -41.75 -8.44 9.33
N VAL A 941 -41.75 -7.44 8.44
CA VAL A 941 -41.01 -6.19 8.60
C VAL A 941 -41.65 -5.38 9.73
N LEU A 942 -40.86 -5.10 10.78
CA LEU A 942 -41.27 -4.29 11.92
C LEU A 942 -40.81 -2.83 11.77
N VAL A 943 -39.59 -2.63 11.29
CA VAL A 943 -38.99 -1.32 11.04
C VAL A 943 -38.16 -1.40 9.76
N ALA A 944 -38.31 -0.42 8.87
CA ALA A 944 -37.49 -0.30 7.67
C ALA A 944 -37.32 1.18 7.27
N ASP A 945 -36.38 1.46 6.38
CA ASP A 945 -36.24 2.78 5.77
C ASP A 945 -37.49 3.12 4.95
N LYS A 946 -37.86 4.41 4.91
CA LYS A 946 -38.97 4.94 4.10
C LYS A 946 -38.87 4.57 2.61
N ASP A 947 -37.65 4.37 2.10
CA ASP A 947 -37.35 4.09 0.70
C ASP A 947 -37.10 2.58 0.44
N ALA A 948 -37.21 1.72 1.46
CA ALA A 948 -37.01 0.27 1.36
C ALA A 948 -38.09 -0.45 0.52
N PHE A 949 -39.23 0.20 0.28
CA PHE A 949 -40.30 -0.31 -0.57
C PHE A 949 -40.31 0.41 -1.92
N LYS A 950 -40.03 -0.34 -3.00
CA LYS A 950 -40.15 0.14 -4.38
C LYS A 950 -41.16 -0.72 -5.14
N ASP A 951 -42.07 -0.08 -5.86
CA ASP A 951 -43.12 -0.74 -6.65
C ASP A 951 -43.98 -1.77 -5.89
N GLY A 952 -44.12 -1.59 -4.56
CA GLY A 952 -44.88 -2.48 -3.69
C GLY A 952 -44.13 -3.72 -3.20
N ASN A 953 -42.86 -3.88 -3.57
CA ASN A 953 -41.98 -4.94 -3.08
C ASN A 953 -41.00 -4.38 -2.06
N PHE A 954 -40.71 -5.18 -1.04
CA PHE A 954 -39.66 -4.90 -0.07
C PHE A 954 -38.30 -5.30 -0.68
N TYR A 955 -37.35 -4.37 -0.70
CA TYR A 955 -35.97 -4.69 -1.05
C TYR A 955 -35.26 -5.22 0.19
N VAL A 956 -34.79 -6.47 0.12
CA VAL A 956 -33.96 -7.10 1.15
C VAL A 956 -32.51 -6.77 0.81
N GLY A 957 -31.92 -5.75 1.45
CA GLY A 957 -30.53 -5.36 1.21
C GLY A 957 -30.08 -4.24 2.13
N GLY A 958 -28.88 -4.38 2.71
CA GLY A 958 -28.36 -3.55 3.79
C GLY A 958 -28.15 -4.37 5.07
N GLN A 959 -28.22 -3.70 6.22
CA GLN A 959 -28.06 -4.32 7.53
C GLN A 959 -29.39 -4.89 8.02
N ILE A 960 -29.48 -6.21 8.19
CA ILE A 960 -30.72 -6.89 8.56
C ILE A 960 -30.62 -7.52 9.94
N VAL A 961 -31.64 -7.28 10.79
CA VAL A 961 -31.84 -7.96 12.07
C VAL A 961 -33.15 -8.75 12.02
N ILE A 962 -33.10 -10.07 12.24
CA ILE A 962 -34.28 -10.95 12.29
C ILE A 962 -34.47 -11.47 13.71
N LEU A 963 -35.64 -11.21 14.28
CA LEU A 963 -36.06 -11.68 15.59
C LEU A 963 -37.01 -12.88 15.49
N ASP A 964 -37.09 -13.70 16.54
CA ASP A 964 -38.09 -14.76 16.64
C ASP A 964 -39.48 -14.25 17.08
N ASP A 965 -40.48 -15.10 16.96
CA ASP A 965 -41.88 -14.80 17.29
C ASP A 965 -42.17 -14.69 18.80
N LYS A 966 -41.18 -14.92 19.67
CA LYS A 966 -41.36 -14.80 21.13
C LYS A 966 -41.33 -13.35 21.60
N VAL A 967 -40.77 -12.45 20.80
CA VAL A 967 -40.72 -11.01 21.12
C VAL A 967 -42.00 -10.33 20.63
N ASP A 968 -42.63 -9.51 21.47
CA ASP A 968 -43.77 -8.70 21.03
C ASP A 968 -43.32 -7.62 20.02
N ALA A 969 -43.89 -7.64 18.81
CA ALA A 969 -43.56 -6.71 17.71
C ALA A 969 -43.68 -5.23 18.14
N GLN A 970 -44.72 -4.89 18.91
CA GLN A 970 -44.94 -3.52 19.37
C GLN A 970 -43.85 -3.06 20.33
N THR A 971 -43.29 -3.97 21.13
CA THR A 971 -42.16 -3.71 22.03
C THR A 971 -40.89 -3.38 21.26
N VAL A 972 -40.62 -4.05 20.14
CA VAL A 972 -39.48 -3.76 19.25
C VAL A 972 -39.65 -2.39 18.59
N ILE A 973 -40.81 -2.13 17.97
CA ILE A 973 -41.12 -0.85 17.32
C ILE A 973 -41.02 0.31 18.32
N ASN A 974 -41.52 0.12 19.53
CA ASN A 974 -41.42 1.13 20.60
C ASN A 974 -39.98 1.32 21.09
N ALA A 975 -39.14 0.28 21.06
CA ALA A 975 -37.74 0.38 21.44
C ALA A 975 -36.97 1.25 20.44
N VAL A 976 -37.22 1.07 19.14
CA VAL A 976 -36.62 1.93 18.09
C VAL A 976 -37.11 3.36 18.21
N LYS A 977 -38.42 3.58 18.35
CA LYS A 977 -39.01 4.94 18.45
C LYS A 977 -38.56 5.75 19.66
N LYS A 978 -38.18 5.07 20.75
CA LYS A 978 -37.72 5.69 22.00
C LYS A 978 -36.20 5.67 22.13
N LEU A 979 -35.48 5.23 21.09
CA LEU A 979 -34.03 5.18 21.14
C LEU A 979 -33.47 6.62 21.13
N PRO A 980 -32.56 6.97 22.05
CA PRO A 980 -31.90 8.28 22.02
C PRO A 980 -31.07 8.45 20.74
N THR A 981 -30.81 9.69 20.35
CA THR A 981 -29.95 9.98 19.19
C THR A 981 -28.53 9.44 19.40
N PRO A 982 -27.72 9.26 18.33
CA PRO A 982 -26.33 8.86 18.47
C PRO A 982 -25.55 9.72 19.47
N GLU A 983 -25.70 11.04 19.40
CA GLU A 983 -25.04 12.00 20.30
C GLU A 983 -25.52 11.85 21.76
N GLU A 984 -26.83 11.65 21.98
CA GLU A 984 -27.39 11.43 23.32
C GLU A 984 -26.86 10.13 23.93
N ARG A 985 -26.79 9.04 23.15
CA ARG A 985 -26.23 7.75 23.58
C ARG A 985 -24.75 7.91 23.94
N GLN A 986 -23.97 8.58 23.09
CA GLN A 986 -22.54 8.84 23.33
C GLN A 986 -22.34 9.62 24.63
N ASN A 987 -23.05 10.74 24.81
CA ASN A 987 -22.98 11.57 26.00
C ASN A 987 -23.35 10.81 27.27
N GLN A 988 -24.38 9.96 27.20
CA GLN A 988 -24.79 9.13 28.33
C GLN A 988 -23.72 8.10 28.72
N VAL A 989 -23.10 7.42 27.75
CA VAL A 989 -22.02 6.46 28.03
C VAL A 989 -20.80 7.17 28.60
N ASN A 990 -20.41 8.31 28.04
CA ASN A 990 -19.26 9.09 28.52
C ASN A 990 -19.43 9.52 29.98
N GLN A 991 -20.61 10.05 30.33
CA GLN A 991 -20.91 10.45 31.70
C GLN A 991 -20.86 9.26 32.67
N ASN A 992 -21.49 8.14 32.31
CA ASN A 992 -21.54 6.96 33.15
C ASN A 992 -20.20 6.24 33.25
N LEU A 993 -19.38 6.26 32.20
CA LEU A 993 -18.00 5.76 32.21
C LEU A 993 -17.16 6.56 33.21
N TRP A 994 -17.27 7.89 33.17
CA TRP A 994 -16.56 8.74 34.12
C TRP A 994 -17.00 8.49 35.58
N ALA A 995 -18.31 8.40 35.82
CA ALA A 995 -18.87 8.07 37.14
C ALA A 995 -18.43 6.68 37.62
N TYR A 996 -18.40 5.69 36.73
CA TYR A 996 -17.92 4.33 37.03
C TYR A 996 -16.45 4.33 37.44
N LEU A 997 -15.59 5.08 36.75
CA LEU A 997 -14.18 5.21 37.11
C LEU A 997 -14.00 5.86 38.49
N HIS A 998 -14.85 6.82 38.87
CA HIS A 998 -14.80 7.49 40.18
C HIS A 998 -15.47 6.70 41.32
N GLY A 999 -15.99 5.50 41.02
CA GLY A 999 -16.68 4.67 42.01
C GLY A 999 -18.08 5.15 42.39
N GLU A 1000 -18.65 6.07 41.63
CA GLU A 1000 -20.03 6.55 41.80
C GLU A 1000 -21.06 5.58 41.20
N LEU A 1001 -20.62 4.75 40.23
CA LEU A 1001 -21.44 3.73 39.56
C LEU A 1001 -20.77 2.36 39.68
N ASP A 1002 -21.57 1.31 39.94
CA ASP A 1002 -21.06 -0.06 40.08
C ASP A 1002 -21.01 -0.78 38.72
N TYR A 1003 -20.11 -1.77 38.60
CA TYR A 1003 -19.94 -2.55 37.37
C TYR A 1003 -21.26 -3.19 36.89
N ALA A 1004 -22.06 -3.74 37.80
CA ALA A 1004 -23.31 -4.42 37.46
C ALA A 1004 -24.37 -3.45 36.91
N GLU A 1005 -24.29 -2.17 37.25
CA GLU A 1005 -25.19 -1.13 36.79
C GLU A 1005 -24.76 -0.58 35.42
N PHE A 1006 -23.45 -0.40 35.22
CA PHE A 1006 -22.92 0.22 34.01
C PHE A 1006 -22.65 -0.76 32.86
N ALA A 1007 -22.07 -1.93 33.15
CA ALA A 1007 -21.60 -2.85 32.11
C ALA A 1007 -22.68 -3.28 31.09
N PRO A 1008 -23.97 -3.49 31.47
CA PRO A 1008 -25.02 -3.76 30.50
C PRO A 1008 -25.21 -2.62 29.49
N GLN A 1009 -25.18 -1.37 29.95
CA GLN A 1009 -25.30 -0.21 29.07
C GLN A 1009 -24.07 -0.04 28.17
N PHE A 1010 -22.86 -0.24 28.73
CA PHE A 1010 -21.63 -0.20 27.95
C PHE A 1010 -21.66 -1.25 26.83
N ASN A 1011 -22.00 -2.51 27.15
CA ASN A 1011 -22.12 -3.59 26.17
C ASN A 1011 -23.23 -3.37 25.13
N GLN A 1012 -24.24 -2.58 25.47
CA GLN A 1012 -25.32 -2.23 24.57
C GLN A 1012 -24.88 -1.16 23.56
N TYR A 1013 -24.19 -0.11 24.01
CA TYR A 1013 -23.89 1.06 23.18
C TYR A 1013 -22.48 1.06 22.58
N VAL A 1014 -21.57 0.22 23.05
CA VAL A 1014 -20.20 0.07 22.54
C VAL A 1014 -20.07 -1.24 21.79
N SER A 1015 -19.34 -1.21 20.67
CA SER A 1015 -19.16 -2.33 19.77
C SER A 1015 -18.13 -3.34 20.28
N TYR A 1016 -18.51 -4.62 20.21
CA TYR A 1016 -17.62 -5.75 20.48
C TYR A 1016 -16.45 -5.82 19.48
N GLU A 1017 -16.60 -5.22 18.30
CA GLU A 1017 -15.59 -5.07 17.27
C GLU A 1017 -14.69 -3.85 17.56
N THR A 1018 -14.15 -3.82 18.79
CA THR A 1018 -13.47 -2.65 19.35
C THR A 1018 -12.24 -2.23 18.52
N THR A 1019 -12.27 -1.01 18.01
CA THR A 1019 -11.16 -0.26 17.42
C THR A 1019 -10.41 0.49 18.53
N VAL A 1020 -9.10 0.22 18.63
CA VAL A 1020 -8.28 0.60 19.79
C VAL A 1020 -7.77 2.03 19.75
N ASN A 1021 -7.46 2.53 18.55
CA ASN A 1021 -6.88 3.83 18.36
C ASN A 1021 -7.28 4.39 16.98
N LEU A 1022 -6.95 5.66 16.77
CA LEU A 1022 -7.17 6.33 15.51
C LEU A 1022 -6.10 5.98 14.48
N LYS A 1023 -5.23 4.97 14.62
CA LYS A 1023 -4.15 4.64 13.66
C LYS A 1023 -3.35 5.85 13.14
N GLU A 1024 -3.11 6.83 14.01
CA GLU A 1024 -2.34 8.04 13.72
C GLU A 1024 -1.36 8.22 14.89
N TYR A 1025 -0.06 8.23 14.60
CA TYR A 1025 0.99 8.26 15.63
C TYR A 1025 1.02 9.59 16.39
N ARG A 1026 0.48 10.66 15.79
CA ARG A 1026 0.33 11.98 16.41
C ARG A 1026 -0.85 12.09 17.37
N SER A 1027 -1.74 11.11 17.37
CA SER A 1027 -2.94 11.08 18.22
C SER A 1027 -2.72 10.27 19.49
N HIS A 1028 -3.52 10.54 20.52
CA HIS A 1028 -3.52 9.73 21.73
C HIS A 1028 -4.45 8.51 21.64
N ALA A 1029 -4.18 7.49 22.43
CA ALA A 1029 -5.01 6.30 22.55
C ALA A 1029 -5.22 5.92 24.01
N LEU A 1030 -6.34 5.25 24.29
CA LEU A 1030 -6.70 4.88 25.66
C LEU A 1030 -5.64 3.97 26.31
N SER A 1031 -4.95 3.15 25.51
CA SER A 1031 -3.81 2.30 25.90
C SER A 1031 -2.71 3.07 26.64
N GLN A 1032 -2.43 4.30 26.22
CA GLN A 1032 -1.38 5.12 26.83
C GLN A 1032 -1.79 5.67 28.21
N TYR A 1033 -3.09 5.67 28.53
CA TYR A 1033 -3.60 6.13 29.83
C TYR A 1033 -3.86 5.00 30.82
N VAL A 1034 -4.29 3.81 30.36
CA VAL A 1034 -4.77 2.72 31.24
C VAL A 1034 -3.82 2.45 32.40
N TRP A 1035 -2.52 2.41 32.12
CA TRP A 1035 -1.47 2.08 33.07
C TRP A 1035 -0.95 3.27 33.90
N LEU A 1036 -1.40 4.49 33.59
CA LEU A 1036 -1.08 5.72 34.34
C LEU A 1036 -2.16 6.08 35.37
N LEU A 1037 -3.32 5.42 35.31
CA LEU A 1037 -4.38 5.60 36.29
C LEU A 1037 -3.95 5.00 37.64
N ASP A 1038 -4.48 5.53 38.74
CA ASP A 1038 -4.36 4.86 40.04
C ASP A 1038 -5.01 3.46 40.01
N ASP A 1039 -4.58 2.60 40.93
CA ASP A 1039 -4.98 1.19 40.99
C ASP A 1039 -6.50 0.96 40.94
N GLU A 1040 -7.30 1.85 41.55
CA GLU A 1040 -8.76 1.73 41.54
C GLU A 1040 -9.33 2.02 40.15
N ARG A 1041 -8.98 3.18 39.56
CA ARG A 1041 -9.45 3.57 38.22
C ARG A 1041 -8.96 2.59 37.14
N CYS A 1042 -7.68 2.21 37.20
CA CYS A 1042 -7.10 1.21 36.32
C CYS A 1042 -7.87 -0.11 36.39
N GLY A 1043 -8.05 -0.65 37.60
CA GLY A 1043 -8.73 -1.94 37.80
C GLY A 1043 -10.19 -1.93 37.36
N ARG A 1044 -10.89 -0.80 37.54
CA ARG A 1044 -12.26 -0.61 37.04
C ARG A 1044 -12.30 -0.62 35.51
N LEU A 1045 -11.42 0.13 34.84
CA LEU A 1045 -11.36 0.21 33.38
C LEU A 1045 -10.99 -1.13 32.73
N VAL A 1046 -9.93 -1.77 33.22
CA VAL A 1046 -9.47 -3.08 32.71
C VAL A 1046 -10.57 -4.12 32.88
N LYS A 1047 -11.25 -4.16 34.04
CA LYS A 1047 -12.38 -5.08 34.25
C LYS A 1047 -13.54 -4.83 33.30
N LEU A 1048 -13.82 -3.57 32.95
CA LEU A 1048 -14.87 -3.21 31.99
C LEU A 1048 -14.52 -3.73 30.59
N LEU A 1049 -13.33 -3.39 30.10
CA LEU A 1049 -12.85 -3.77 28.77
C LEU A 1049 -12.67 -5.29 28.62
N ALA A 1050 -12.02 -5.95 29.58
CA ALA A 1050 -11.74 -7.39 29.53
C ALA A 1050 -13.01 -8.27 29.55
N ASN A 1051 -14.12 -7.74 30.09
CA ASN A 1051 -15.42 -8.42 30.10
C ASN A 1051 -16.36 -8.00 28.96
N HIS A 1052 -15.98 -6.99 28.18
CA HIS A 1052 -16.72 -6.51 27.02
C HIS A 1052 -16.44 -7.41 25.81
N SER A 1053 -15.19 -7.47 25.34
CA SER A 1053 -14.79 -8.23 24.14
C SER A 1053 -13.34 -8.70 24.25
N TYR A 1054 -13.00 -9.82 23.59
CA TYR A 1054 -11.60 -10.25 23.49
C TYR A 1054 -10.76 -9.23 22.70
N ARG A 1055 -11.36 -8.47 21.77
CA ARG A 1055 -10.66 -7.41 21.01
C ARG A 1055 -10.32 -6.21 21.87
N ALA A 1056 -11.11 -5.92 22.90
CA ALA A 1056 -10.84 -4.84 23.84
C ALA A 1056 -9.58 -5.10 24.68
N TYR A 1057 -9.07 -6.35 24.75
CA TYR A 1057 -7.76 -6.63 25.33
C TYR A 1057 -6.65 -5.90 24.63
N LYS A 1058 -6.79 -5.62 23.32
CA LYS A 1058 -5.78 -4.85 22.61
C LYS A 1058 -5.64 -3.43 23.19
N VAL A 1059 -6.70 -2.82 23.74
CA VAL A 1059 -6.57 -1.54 24.48
C VAL A 1059 -5.74 -1.69 25.76
N ILE A 1060 -5.85 -2.85 26.42
CA ILE A 1060 -5.12 -3.15 27.66
C ILE A 1060 -3.66 -3.47 27.33
N THR A 1061 -3.40 -4.18 26.23
CA THR A 1061 -2.08 -4.76 25.92
C THR A 1061 -1.23 -3.87 25.02
N ASP A 1062 -1.86 -3.03 24.20
CA ASP A 1062 -1.18 -1.94 23.49
C ASP A 1062 -0.56 -1.00 24.54
N GLY A 1063 0.75 -0.80 24.50
CA GLY A 1063 1.48 -0.06 25.53
C GLY A 1063 1.62 -0.75 26.90
N LEU A 1064 1.31 -2.04 27.04
CA LEU A 1064 1.45 -2.78 28.32
C LEU A 1064 2.89 -2.78 28.84
N VAL A 1065 3.86 -3.04 27.96
CA VAL A 1065 5.27 -3.13 28.35
C VAL A 1065 5.77 -1.76 28.79
N THR A 1066 5.58 -0.75 27.95
CA THR A 1066 5.83 0.67 28.26
C THR A 1066 5.21 1.07 29.60
N GLY A 1067 3.91 0.80 29.80
CA GLY A 1067 3.18 1.12 31.03
C GLY A 1067 3.67 0.34 32.26
N TYR A 1068 4.10 -0.90 32.09
CA TYR A 1068 4.70 -1.70 33.16
C TYR A 1068 6.05 -1.10 33.62
N VAL A 1069 6.91 -0.75 32.67
CA VAL A 1069 8.20 -0.09 32.95
C VAL A 1069 7.96 1.29 33.59
N ASP A 1070 6.96 2.04 33.11
CA ASP A 1070 6.57 3.32 33.69
C ASP A 1070 6.12 3.18 35.16
N MET A 1071 5.33 2.15 35.46
CA MET A 1071 4.91 1.83 36.82
C MET A 1071 6.13 1.51 37.71
N LEU A 1072 7.14 0.78 37.20
CA LEU A 1072 8.38 0.53 37.95
C LEU A 1072 9.10 1.84 38.29
N ALA A 1073 9.17 2.77 37.32
CA ALA A 1073 9.79 4.07 37.53
C ALA A 1073 9.00 4.93 38.54
N LEU A 1074 7.67 5.01 38.41
CA LEU A 1074 6.79 5.72 39.35
C LEU A 1074 6.88 5.16 40.79
N GLN A 1075 7.13 3.86 40.94
CA GLN A 1075 7.33 3.21 42.24
C GLN A 1075 8.75 3.41 42.81
N GLY A 1076 9.62 4.16 42.12
CA GLY A 1076 11.02 4.39 42.51
C GLY A 1076 11.91 3.15 42.39
N LYS A 1077 11.48 2.14 41.63
CA LYS A 1077 12.28 0.93 41.34
C LYS A 1077 13.21 1.12 40.13
N MET A 1078 13.01 2.19 39.37
CA MET A 1078 13.78 2.62 38.21
C MET A 1078 13.83 4.15 38.22
N ASP A 1079 14.97 4.76 37.92
CA ASP A 1079 15.06 6.22 37.76
C ASP A 1079 14.72 6.65 36.32
N LEU A 1080 14.49 7.95 36.11
CA LEU A 1080 14.08 8.47 34.80
C LEU A 1080 15.14 8.22 33.71
N ALA A 1081 16.44 8.35 34.04
CA ALA A 1081 17.50 8.13 33.06
C ALA A 1081 17.50 6.66 32.58
N THR A 1082 17.43 5.72 33.52
CA THR A 1082 17.31 4.29 33.22
C THR A 1082 16.04 4.00 32.41
N ARG A 1083 14.92 4.68 32.71
CA ARG A 1083 13.66 4.53 31.97
C ARG A 1083 13.76 4.99 30.51
N LEU A 1084 14.48 6.08 30.23
CA LEU A 1084 14.63 6.63 28.89
C LEU A 1084 15.58 5.81 28.01
N GLU A 1085 16.48 5.03 28.62
CA GLU A 1085 17.49 4.22 27.91
C GLU A 1085 17.21 2.72 27.91
N CYS A 1086 16.23 2.23 28.68
CA CYS A 1086 15.96 0.80 28.80
C CYS A 1086 15.36 0.21 27.51
N ASP A 1087 15.77 -1.01 27.19
CA ASP A 1087 15.12 -1.83 26.18
C ASP A 1087 13.82 -2.40 26.76
N GLU A 1088 12.68 -2.08 26.14
CA GLU A 1088 11.38 -2.55 26.61
C GLU A 1088 11.22 -4.07 26.42
N ASP A 1089 11.93 -4.69 25.48
CA ASP A 1089 11.86 -6.14 25.20
C ASP A 1089 12.28 -6.98 26.42
N ASP A 1090 13.21 -6.47 27.24
CA ASP A 1090 13.66 -7.12 28.48
C ASP A 1090 12.54 -7.28 29.53
N TYR A 1091 11.47 -6.49 29.41
CA TYR A 1091 10.36 -6.45 30.35
C TYR A 1091 9.07 -7.10 29.83
N GLU A 1092 9.01 -7.51 28.55
CA GLU A 1092 7.81 -8.02 27.91
C GLU A 1092 7.21 -9.20 28.71
N GLN A 1093 8.01 -10.22 29.00
CA GLN A 1093 7.56 -11.41 29.71
C GLN A 1093 7.00 -11.08 31.10
N ALA A 1094 7.66 -10.18 31.84
CA ALA A 1094 7.25 -9.76 33.17
C ALA A 1094 5.94 -8.96 33.14
N ALA A 1095 5.78 -8.09 32.15
CA ALA A 1095 4.58 -7.28 31.97
C ALA A 1095 3.35 -8.15 31.66
N TYR A 1096 3.46 -9.11 30.73
CA TYR A 1096 2.38 -10.06 30.44
C TYR A 1096 2.06 -10.96 31.63
N GLN A 1097 3.07 -11.41 32.38
CA GLN A 1097 2.84 -12.21 33.58
C GLN A 1097 2.07 -11.42 34.65
N ALA A 1098 2.46 -10.16 34.89
CA ALA A 1098 1.74 -9.28 35.82
C ALA A 1098 0.28 -9.03 35.39
N LEU A 1099 0.05 -8.80 34.10
CA LEU A 1099 -1.30 -8.65 33.55
C LEU A 1099 -2.13 -9.93 33.77
N LEU A 1100 -1.59 -11.11 33.47
CA LEU A 1100 -2.31 -12.37 33.62
C LEU A 1100 -2.61 -12.67 35.09
N ASP A 1101 -1.65 -12.47 36.00
CA ASP A 1101 -1.88 -12.61 37.44
C ASP A 1101 -3.02 -11.69 37.92
N TRP A 1102 -3.08 -10.47 37.39
CA TRP A 1102 -4.18 -9.55 37.64
C TRP A 1102 -5.50 -10.09 37.07
N LEU A 1103 -5.55 -10.48 35.80
CA LEU A 1103 -6.77 -10.96 35.14
C LEU A 1103 -7.35 -12.21 35.82
N PHE A 1104 -6.50 -13.16 36.22
CA PHE A 1104 -6.91 -14.39 36.91
C PHE A 1104 -7.33 -14.16 38.37
N SER A 1105 -6.82 -13.11 39.02
CA SER A 1105 -7.25 -12.72 40.38
C SER A 1105 -8.53 -11.90 40.37
N HIS A 1106 -8.99 -11.43 39.21
CA HIS A 1106 -10.20 -10.63 39.03
C HIS A 1106 -11.32 -11.43 38.33
N LYS A 1107 -12.57 -11.00 38.52
CA LYS A 1107 -13.75 -11.65 37.91
C LYS A 1107 -13.86 -11.27 36.43
N VAL A 1108 -13.03 -11.86 35.58
CA VAL A 1108 -13.05 -11.73 34.12
C VAL A 1108 -13.70 -12.97 33.48
N LYS A 1109 -14.42 -12.79 32.37
CA LYS A 1109 -15.06 -13.87 31.59
C LYS A 1109 -14.00 -14.84 31.04
N PRO A 1110 -14.03 -16.12 31.44
CA PRO A 1110 -12.99 -17.08 31.06
C PRO A 1110 -12.99 -17.39 29.55
N GLU A 1111 -14.13 -17.30 28.86
CA GLU A 1111 -14.23 -17.48 27.41
C GLU A 1111 -13.47 -16.41 26.63
N LEU A 1112 -13.54 -15.14 27.05
CA LEU A 1112 -12.83 -14.03 26.41
C LEU A 1112 -11.34 -14.09 26.70
N LEU A 1113 -10.97 -14.41 27.95
CA LEU A 1113 -9.58 -14.54 28.37
C LEU A 1113 -8.87 -15.70 27.64
N LEU A 1114 -9.52 -16.86 27.53
CA LEU A 1114 -8.98 -18.00 26.80
C LEU A 1114 -8.80 -17.68 25.31
N LEU A 1115 -9.81 -17.06 24.68
CA LEU A 1115 -9.71 -16.68 23.27
C LEU A 1115 -8.57 -15.67 23.04
N TYR A 1116 -8.41 -14.69 23.93
CA TYR A 1116 -7.31 -13.73 23.89
C TYR A 1116 -5.94 -14.45 23.96
N MET A 1117 -5.75 -15.34 24.94
CA MET A 1117 -4.48 -16.09 25.09
C MET A 1117 -4.18 -17.02 23.91
N ILE A 1118 -5.19 -17.48 23.17
CA ILE A 1118 -5.01 -18.28 21.95
C ILE A 1118 -4.60 -17.39 20.77
N LYS A 1119 -5.29 -16.26 20.58
CA LYS A 1119 -5.08 -15.36 19.43
C LYS A 1119 -3.81 -14.53 19.55
N HIS A 1120 -3.36 -14.24 20.77
CA HIS A 1120 -2.19 -13.41 21.07
C HIS A 1120 -1.19 -14.18 21.95
N TYR A 1121 -0.97 -15.44 21.62
CA TYR A 1121 -0.20 -16.35 22.46
C TYR A 1121 1.25 -15.90 22.65
N GLN A 1122 1.63 -15.73 23.92
CA GLN A 1122 3.02 -15.57 24.38
C GLN A 1122 3.46 -16.80 25.18
N PRO A 1123 4.75 -17.19 25.20
CA PRO A 1123 5.21 -18.37 25.92
C PRO A 1123 4.80 -18.42 27.41
N CYS A 1124 4.75 -17.27 28.09
CA CYS A 1124 4.31 -17.18 29.48
C CYS A 1124 2.81 -17.48 29.69
N MET A 1125 1.97 -17.36 28.66
CA MET A 1125 0.54 -17.67 28.74
C MET A 1125 0.27 -19.18 28.83
N GLY A 1126 1.20 -20.01 28.35
CA GLY A 1126 1.04 -21.46 28.32
C GLY A 1126 0.75 -22.08 29.69
N GLN A 1127 1.42 -21.61 30.75
CA GLN A 1127 1.19 -22.10 32.12
C GLN A 1127 -0.23 -21.80 32.63
N TYR A 1128 -0.81 -20.66 32.22
CA TYR A 1128 -2.17 -20.26 32.60
C TYR A 1128 -3.21 -21.10 31.87
N ILE A 1129 -3.01 -21.35 30.57
CA ILE A 1129 -3.87 -22.26 29.80
C ILE A 1129 -3.83 -23.68 30.42
N ILE A 1130 -2.65 -24.17 30.80
CA ILE A 1130 -2.52 -25.47 31.50
C ILE A 1130 -3.25 -25.44 32.85
N ALA A 1131 -3.14 -24.36 33.62
CA ALA A 1131 -3.86 -24.23 34.89
C ALA A 1131 -5.39 -24.24 34.69
N MET A 1132 -5.91 -23.60 33.64
CA MET A 1132 -7.33 -23.68 33.27
C MET A 1132 -7.72 -25.10 32.88
N ALA A 1133 -6.88 -25.80 32.12
CA ALA A 1133 -7.12 -27.19 31.71
C ALA A 1133 -7.18 -28.14 32.93
N GLN A 1134 -6.25 -28.00 33.88
CA GLN A 1134 -6.20 -28.77 35.13
C GLN A 1134 -7.44 -28.56 36.03
N ARG A 1135 -8.10 -27.42 35.91
CA ARG A 1135 -9.34 -27.07 36.64
C ARG A 1135 -10.62 -27.46 35.88
N ASP A 1136 -10.50 -28.16 34.76
CA ASP A 1136 -11.59 -28.52 33.85
C ASP A 1136 -12.35 -27.30 33.27
N GLU A 1137 -11.74 -26.11 33.25
CA GLU A 1137 -12.38 -24.86 32.80
C GLU A 1137 -12.43 -24.73 31.27
N ILE A 1138 -11.53 -25.37 30.52
CA ILE A 1138 -11.48 -25.24 29.05
C ILE A 1138 -12.65 -25.98 28.37
N LYS A 1139 -13.03 -27.15 28.88
CA LYS A 1139 -14.05 -28.02 28.26
C LYS A 1139 -15.39 -27.31 27.99
N PRO A 1140 -15.99 -26.56 28.95
CA PRO A 1140 -17.22 -25.81 28.68
C PRO A 1140 -17.04 -24.62 27.72
N LEU A 1141 -15.81 -24.18 27.46
CA LEU A 1141 -15.50 -23.04 26.58
C LEU A 1141 -15.23 -23.46 25.13
N LEU A 1142 -14.97 -24.75 24.86
CA LEU A 1142 -14.74 -25.25 23.51
C LEU A 1142 -15.85 -24.90 22.49
N PRO A 1143 -17.16 -24.88 22.84
CA PRO A 1143 -18.20 -24.44 21.92
C PRO A 1143 -18.11 -22.97 21.51
N PHE A 1144 -17.46 -22.12 22.31
CA PHE A 1144 -17.23 -20.71 22.00
C PHE A 1144 -16.08 -20.52 20.99
N LEU A 1145 -15.17 -21.49 20.87
CA LEU A 1145 -14.01 -21.41 19.99
C LEU A 1145 -14.33 -21.91 18.58
N ARG A 1146 -13.92 -21.14 17.57
CA ARG A 1146 -13.94 -21.56 16.15
C ARG A 1146 -12.88 -22.63 15.86
N ILE A 1147 -12.99 -23.32 14.72
CA ILE A 1147 -12.12 -24.45 14.34
C ILE A 1147 -10.65 -24.03 14.36
N ASP A 1148 -10.33 -22.85 13.82
CA ASP A 1148 -8.96 -22.36 13.77
C ASP A 1148 -8.40 -22.03 15.16
N SER A 1149 -9.25 -21.54 16.06
CA SER A 1149 -8.84 -21.24 17.44
C SER A 1149 -8.65 -22.52 18.26
N LYS A 1150 -9.46 -23.55 18.03
CA LYS A 1150 -9.26 -24.88 18.63
C LYS A 1150 -7.96 -25.53 18.13
N ALA A 1151 -7.69 -25.43 16.83
CA ALA A 1151 -6.45 -25.96 16.25
C ALA A 1151 -5.22 -25.27 16.86
N ALA A 1152 -5.22 -23.94 16.98
CA ALA A 1152 -4.15 -23.21 17.66
C ALA A 1152 -4.03 -23.60 19.14
N LEU A 1153 -5.15 -23.81 19.84
CA LEU A 1153 -5.13 -24.27 21.23
C LEU A 1153 -4.47 -25.65 21.39
N VAL A 1154 -4.69 -26.58 20.45
CA VAL A 1154 -3.97 -27.87 20.41
C VAL A 1154 -2.47 -27.65 20.28
N ASP A 1155 -2.05 -26.82 19.32
CA ASP A 1155 -0.63 -26.53 19.08
C ASP A 1155 0.04 -25.86 20.30
N ILE A 1156 -0.70 -24.99 21.00
CA ILE A 1156 -0.25 -24.35 22.24
C ILE A 1156 -0.08 -25.38 23.36
N LEU A 1157 -1.11 -26.21 23.62
CA LEU A 1157 -1.07 -27.24 24.67
C LEU A 1157 0.05 -28.25 24.40
N ALA A 1158 0.26 -28.64 23.15
CA ALA A 1158 1.32 -29.57 22.76
C ALA A 1158 2.73 -29.10 23.16
N LYS A 1159 2.98 -27.79 23.12
CA LYS A 1159 4.27 -27.18 23.47
C LYS A 1159 4.50 -27.07 24.99
N GLN A 1160 3.46 -27.29 25.80
CA GLN A 1160 3.53 -27.13 27.26
C GLN A 1160 3.90 -28.43 27.98
N THR A 1161 4.63 -28.30 29.09
CA THR A 1161 4.96 -29.46 29.94
C THR A 1161 3.68 -30.05 30.54
N GLY A 1162 3.40 -31.33 30.26
CA GLY A 1162 2.18 -32.01 30.68
C GLY A 1162 0.93 -31.71 29.82
N GLY A 1163 1.08 -30.93 28.75
CA GLY A 1163 -0.05 -30.53 27.89
C GLY A 1163 -0.64 -31.66 27.03
N SER A 1164 0.14 -32.71 26.75
CA SER A 1164 -0.32 -33.89 26.02
C SER A 1164 -1.45 -34.64 26.72
N GLU A 1165 -1.55 -34.54 28.05
CA GLU A 1165 -2.64 -35.14 28.85
C GLU A 1165 -4.02 -34.54 28.50
N PHE A 1166 -4.04 -33.28 28.01
CA PHE A 1166 -5.26 -32.54 27.66
C PHE A 1166 -5.70 -32.73 26.21
N MET A 1167 -4.96 -33.48 25.39
CA MET A 1167 -5.38 -33.81 24.02
C MET A 1167 -6.73 -34.55 23.98
N THR A 1168 -7.08 -35.25 25.06
CA THR A 1168 -8.38 -35.92 25.22
C THR A 1168 -9.58 -34.97 25.18
N LEU A 1169 -9.38 -33.67 25.43
CA LEU A 1169 -10.42 -32.64 25.29
C LEU A 1169 -10.95 -32.56 23.85
N PHE A 1170 -10.11 -32.86 22.87
CA PHE A 1170 -10.41 -32.77 21.44
C PHE A 1170 -10.77 -34.11 20.80
N ALA A 1171 -10.85 -35.19 21.59
CA ALA A 1171 -11.07 -36.55 21.08
C ALA A 1171 -12.40 -36.75 20.31
N LYS A 1172 -13.35 -35.81 20.43
CA LYS A 1172 -14.65 -35.83 19.74
C LYS A 1172 -14.77 -34.79 18.62
N GLU A 1173 -13.71 -34.05 18.29
CA GLU A 1173 -13.74 -33.06 17.23
C GLU A 1173 -13.91 -33.73 15.86
N LYS A 1174 -14.81 -33.19 15.04
CA LYS A 1174 -15.09 -33.72 13.69
C LYS A 1174 -14.04 -33.27 12.67
N SER A 1175 -13.54 -32.04 12.83
CA SER A 1175 -12.57 -31.44 11.91
C SER A 1175 -11.28 -32.25 11.87
N ARG A 1176 -10.84 -32.67 10.68
CA ARG A 1176 -9.58 -33.38 10.50
C ARG A 1176 -8.40 -32.49 10.88
N LYS A 1177 -8.48 -31.19 10.56
CA LYS A 1177 -7.50 -30.16 10.94
C LYS A 1177 -7.15 -30.16 12.43
N ILE A 1178 -8.09 -30.51 13.30
CA ILE A 1178 -7.85 -30.64 14.75
C ILE A 1178 -7.36 -32.04 15.10
N ARG A 1179 -8.00 -33.10 14.56
CA ARG A 1179 -7.64 -34.50 14.86
C ARG A 1179 -6.21 -34.85 14.46
N ASP A 1180 -5.76 -34.44 13.27
CA ASP A 1180 -4.41 -34.73 12.78
C ASP A 1180 -3.34 -34.04 13.65
N ARG A 1181 -3.61 -32.82 14.14
CA ARG A 1181 -2.75 -32.14 15.11
C ARG A 1181 -2.69 -32.89 16.44
N VAL A 1182 -3.83 -33.33 16.94
CA VAL A 1182 -3.91 -34.12 18.18
C VAL A 1182 -3.13 -35.43 18.06
N GLU A 1183 -3.28 -36.14 16.94
CA GLU A 1183 -2.55 -37.39 16.68
C GLU A 1183 -1.04 -37.15 16.57
N ALA A 1184 -0.61 -36.10 15.87
CA ALA A 1184 0.80 -35.74 15.76
C ALA A 1184 1.47 -35.44 17.12
N VAL A 1185 0.69 -35.04 18.12
CA VAL A 1185 1.18 -34.75 19.49
C VAL A 1185 1.19 -36.01 20.38
N LEU A 1186 0.31 -36.98 20.09
CA LEU A 1186 0.20 -38.24 20.83
C LEU A 1186 1.07 -39.37 20.26
N SER A 1187 1.56 -39.22 19.03
CA SER A 1187 2.53 -40.11 18.38
C SER A 1187 3.97 -39.73 18.72
#